data_AF-A0A653WP73-F1
#
_entry.id   AF-A0A653WP73-F1
#
_cell.length_a   1.000
_cell.length_b   1.000
_cell.length_c   1.000
_cell.angle_alpha   90.00
_cell.angle_beta   90.00
_cell.angle_gamma   90.00
#
_symmetry.space_group_name_H-M   'P 1'
#
loop_
_entity.id
_entity.type
_entity.pdbx_description
1 polymer ?
#
loop_
_entity_poly.entity_id
_entity_poly.type
_entity_poly.pdbx_seq_one_letter_code
_entity_poly.pdbx_strand_id
1 'polypeptide(L)'
;MHRIDRPRRRPIAVGRGAVAALALGLLLMPASPAGAAPMVAAEVSAAECVTAVPGGSRCGVLTVPLSRAVPDSAEATLPYVLVPAALETGRPPLVYLAGGSALSTLDIQQLAVEGGLASDRDVVFVERRGGRDATPSLDCAPATAAIRASLGADGDRATRVAAVGAAFASCTAAWQEDGVVPSDFGVAPAAADLRDLRQQLGYDRWTILAVGSSAGVALAASDVDPGGVDGVVLDGPDLGAPGIVSAGGVAAALAVVRARGEEPQGPVPSPPAAPQAAAAEQPESATPDTAPTEVARSAGILTAATDELIAEPHRTSGPRPITLGGDALLAVASHALSEPTAQAALPVLLSSVADGDSTVLDPVANDAIAQLADSGGILDRVLGCSTTGWPGAIERSDAEVTTPTLLEDVAAAACSSFAVGATPPPGAIGTSVFVLGAPEQAAALVVPVADGTADALVAVFPGSGAVPSVSSACARVAVRAWLSDPASYRAALCDADDAAVAVVDRADVAASPRWAEQTSSDTGGGWLLLVLPILFGLVAIGWSVAWGYRLITQALRRQPVQDGLLLGIAPVFGATWAIGGAVVLVRAAASSPAIALVGVPAALPWLSIALLVSCLGLVPVWQGAHRGSRLRIAALSLLWAATAGWTALFVLAWW
;
A
#
# COMPACT_ATOMS: atom_id res chain seq x y z
N MET A 1 44.05 97.33 -3.59
CA MET A 1 44.92 96.92 -2.46
C MET A 1 45.62 95.63 -2.90
N HIS A 2 46.87 95.66 -3.39
CA HIS A 2 48.13 95.51 -2.62
C HIS A 2 48.10 94.21 -1.78
N ARG A 3 48.98 93.21 -1.90
CA ARG A 3 50.38 93.03 -2.38
C ARG A 3 50.50 91.56 -2.90
N ILE A 4 51.08 91.23 -4.05
CA ILE A 4 52.52 91.10 -4.39
C ILE A 4 53.30 90.19 -3.40
N ASP A 5 53.65 88.96 -3.82
CA ASP A 5 55.05 88.65 -4.18
C ASP A 5 55.25 87.33 -4.99
N ARG A 6 56.16 87.41 -5.96
CA ARG A 6 56.73 86.35 -6.83
C ARG A 6 58.00 85.75 -6.13
N PRO A 7 58.74 84.70 -6.60
CA PRO A 7 58.91 84.25 -7.99
C PRO A 7 59.16 82.74 -8.29
N ARG A 8 59.07 82.44 -9.60
CA ARG A 8 59.73 81.42 -10.46
C ARG A 8 60.77 80.47 -9.84
N ARG A 9 60.72 79.18 -10.27
CA ARG A 9 61.69 78.53 -11.20
C ARG A 9 61.36 77.03 -11.43
N ARG A 10 61.30 76.63 -12.71
CA ARG A 10 61.68 75.29 -13.25
C ARG A 10 63.02 75.48 -13.97
N PRO A 11 63.75 74.44 -14.45
CA PRO A 11 63.76 73.00 -14.13
C PRO A 11 65.19 72.54 -13.73
N ILE A 12 65.44 71.25 -13.47
CA ILE A 12 66.63 70.46 -13.91
C ILE A 12 66.39 68.99 -13.50
N ALA A 13 66.67 68.10 -14.45
CA ALA A 13 66.52 66.65 -14.38
C ALA A 13 67.78 65.97 -13.81
N VAL A 14 67.60 64.94 -12.99
CA VAL A 14 68.48 63.76 -12.75
C VAL A 14 67.60 62.78 -11.96
N GLY A 15 67.54 61.47 -12.11
CA GLY A 15 68.17 60.46 -12.94
C GLY A 15 67.64 59.14 -12.37
N ARG A 16 67.20 58.22 -13.24
CA ARG A 16 66.73 56.88 -12.86
C ARG A 16 67.87 56.07 -12.26
N GLY A 17 67.61 55.34 -11.17
CA GLY A 17 68.38 54.13 -10.86
C GLY A 17 68.60 53.84 -9.38
N ALA A 18 67.95 52.77 -8.91
CA ALA A 18 68.24 51.98 -7.71
C ALA A 18 68.08 52.73 -6.36
N VAL A 19 67.40 52.22 -5.34
CA VAL A 19 67.61 50.91 -4.71
C VAL A 19 66.30 50.49 -4.04
N ALA A 20 65.71 49.41 -4.52
CA ALA A 20 64.67 48.65 -3.84
C ALA A 20 65.37 47.64 -2.90
N ALA A 21 65.35 47.89 -1.59
CA ALA A 21 65.75 46.89 -0.59
C ALA A 21 65.38 47.36 0.84
N LEU A 22 64.09 47.40 1.19
CA LEU A 22 63.63 47.41 2.59
C LEU A 22 62.10 47.27 2.69
N ALA A 23 61.57 46.12 2.25
CA ALA A 23 60.18 45.72 2.51
C ALA A 23 60.00 44.19 2.46
N LEU A 24 60.95 43.43 3.00
CA LEU A 24 60.87 41.97 3.12
C LEU A 24 61.21 41.56 4.55
N GLY A 25 60.30 41.81 5.48
CA GLY A 25 60.49 41.53 6.90
C GLY A 25 59.24 41.12 7.67
N LEU A 26 58.12 40.85 7.01
CA LEU A 26 56.87 40.53 7.70
C LEU A 26 55.99 39.54 6.92
N LEU A 27 56.50 38.33 6.65
CA LEU A 27 55.71 37.22 6.09
C LEU A 27 56.43 35.89 6.34
N LEU A 28 56.49 35.48 7.62
CA LEU A 28 56.75 34.10 8.04
C LEU A 28 56.13 33.93 9.44
N MET A 29 54.80 34.00 9.51
CA MET A 29 54.08 33.31 10.57
C MET A 29 53.75 31.90 10.03
N PRO A 30 54.11 30.83 10.75
CA PRO A 30 53.65 29.50 10.39
C PRO A 30 52.13 29.49 10.54
N ALA A 31 51.42 29.29 9.44
CA ALA A 31 50.02 28.92 9.49
C ALA A 31 49.95 27.59 10.25
N SER A 32 49.48 27.64 11.49
CA SER A 32 49.05 26.42 12.17
C SER A 32 47.92 25.85 11.32
N PRO A 33 47.95 24.58 10.92
CA PRO A 33 46.78 23.99 10.31
C PRO A 33 45.65 24.16 11.33
N ALA A 34 44.60 24.87 10.93
CA ALA A 34 43.35 24.82 11.67
C ALA A 34 43.01 23.34 11.78
N GLY A 35 43.07 22.79 12.99
CA GLY A 35 42.66 21.42 13.22
C GLY A 35 41.24 21.31 12.71
N ALA A 36 41.03 20.49 11.68
CA ALA A 36 39.69 20.06 11.31
C ALA A 36 39.06 19.52 12.60
N ALA A 37 37.99 20.18 13.06
CA ALA A 37 37.17 19.62 14.11
C ALA A 37 36.73 18.22 13.68
N PRO A 38 36.66 17.24 14.59
CA PRO A 38 36.31 15.89 14.24
C PRO A 38 34.88 15.88 13.69
N MET A 39 34.77 15.69 12.37
CA MET A 39 33.52 15.37 11.70
C MET A 39 32.86 14.21 12.46
N VAL A 40 31.58 14.33 12.82
CA VAL A 40 30.80 13.21 13.37
C VAL A 40 30.92 12.05 12.39
N ALA A 41 31.68 11.02 12.80
CA ALA A 41 31.84 9.81 12.03
C ALA A 41 30.60 8.93 12.25
N ALA A 42 30.16 8.22 11.22
CA ALA A 42 29.10 7.25 11.41
C ALA A 42 29.56 6.17 12.40
N GLU A 43 28.69 5.78 13.32
CA GLU A 43 28.99 4.77 14.35
C GLU A 43 27.77 3.86 14.55
N VAL A 44 28.02 2.58 14.79
CA VAL A 44 26.98 1.65 15.25
C VAL A 44 27.18 1.30 16.73
N SER A 45 26.11 1.36 17.50
CA SER A 45 26.10 0.94 18.89
C SER A 45 25.01 -0.09 19.14
N ALA A 46 25.20 -0.97 20.13
CA ALA A 46 24.18 -1.93 20.54
C ALA A 46 23.04 -1.22 21.27
N ALA A 47 21.81 -1.65 21.00
CA ALA A 47 20.61 -1.07 21.60
C ALA A 47 19.54 -2.14 21.85
N GLU A 48 18.51 -1.77 22.61
CA GLU A 48 17.31 -2.60 22.74
C GLU A 48 16.54 -2.63 21.40
N CYS A 49 15.87 -3.76 21.13
CA CYS A 49 15.06 -3.90 19.93
C CYS A 49 13.79 -3.07 20.05
N VAL A 50 13.48 -2.31 18.99
CA VAL A 50 12.23 -1.51 18.91
C VAL A 50 10.98 -2.37 18.67
N THR A 51 11.16 -3.65 18.37
CA THR A 51 10.08 -4.63 18.16
C THR A 51 10.52 -6.04 18.57
N ALA A 52 9.58 -6.98 18.54
CA ALA A 52 9.87 -8.39 18.73
C ALA A 52 10.73 -8.91 17.57
N VAL A 53 11.78 -9.65 17.90
CA VAL A 53 12.74 -10.18 16.92
C VAL A 53 12.98 -11.67 17.12
N PRO A 54 13.37 -12.40 16.06
CA PRO A 54 13.79 -13.79 16.18
C PRO A 54 14.95 -13.97 17.16
N GLY A 55 15.03 -15.14 17.78
CA GLY A 55 16.14 -15.49 18.65
C GLY A 55 17.49 -15.42 17.93
N GLY A 56 18.52 -14.88 18.59
CA GLY A 56 19.85 -14.69 18.00
C GLY A 56 20.02 -13.40 17.21
N SER A 57 18.95 -12.62 17.00
CA SER A 57 19.05 -11.29 16.37
C SER A 57 19.82 -10.29 17.23
N ARG A 58 20.45 -9.31 16.58
CA ARG A 58 21.16 -8.19 17.21
C ARG A 58 20.48 -6.89 16.85
N CYS A 59 20.21 -6.07 17.85
CA CYS A 59 19.63 -4.74 17.65
C CYS A 59 20.66 -3.67 17.96
N GLY A 60 20.58 -2.58 17.21
CA GLY A 60 21.51 -1.48 17.36
C GLY A 60 20.96 -0.20 16.79
N VAL A 61 21.76 0.85 16.91
CA VAL A 61 21.49 2.17 16.38
C VAL A 61 22.67 2.60 15.53
N LEU A 62 22.38 3.09 14.33
CA LEU A 62 23.32 3.84 13.52
C LEU A 62 23.21 5.31 13.87
N THR A 63 24.31 5.92 14.29
CA THR A 63 24.44 7.37 14.48
C THR A 63 25.15 7.97 13.27
N VAL A 64 24.56 8.99 12.65
CA VAL A 64 25.11 9.71 11.48
C VAL A 64 24.92 11.21 11.64
N PRO A 65 25.67 12.05 10.89
CA PRO A 65 25.32 13.46 10.77
C PRO A 65 23.89 13.63 10.22
N LEU A 66 23.09 14.46 10.89
CA LEU A 66 21.75 14.84 10.46
C LEU A 66 21.83 15.55 9.12
N SER A 67 22.60 16.63 9.05
CA SER A 67 22.91 17.30 7.79
C SER A 67 24.31 16.97 7.33
N ARG A 68 24.42 16.31 6.19
CA ARG A 68 25.72 15.96 5.58
C ARG A 68 26.37 17.14 4.87
N ALA A 69 25.62 18.22 4.63
CA ALA A 69 26.12 19.45 4.03
C ALA A 69 26.70 20.44 5.07
N VAL A 70 26.36 20.26 6.34
CA VAL A 70 26.80 21.13 7.44
C VAL A 70 27.82 20.37 8.30
N PRO A 71 29.08 20.86 8.38
CA PRO A 71 30.06 20.31 9.31
C PRO A 71 29.54 20.38 10.75
N ASP A 72 29.78 19.34 11.54
CA ASP A 72 29.37 19.23 12.95
C ASP A 72 27.87 19.47 13.18
N SER A 73 27.03 19.01 12.24
CA SER A 73 25.58 19.02 12.40
C SER A 73 25.14 18.13 13.57
N ALA A 74 23.90 18.33 14.02
CA ALA A 74 23.26 17.42 14.98
C ALA A 74 23.29 15.97 14.46
N GLU A 75 23.09 15.01 15.34
CA GLU A 75 23.11 13.59 14.97
C GLU A 75 21.70 13.10 14.63
N ALA A 76 21.61 12.21 13.65
CA ALA A 76 20.46 11.35 13.44
C ALA A 76 20.77 9.94 13.93
N THR A 77 19.80 9.30 14.59
CA THR A 77 19.91 7.93 15.09
C THR A 77 18.86 7.04 14.45
N LEU A 78 19.30 5.95 13.81
CA LEU A 78 18.47 5.03 13.05
C LEU A 78 18.55 3.64 13.69
N PRO A 79 17.47 3.12 14.29
CA PRO A 79 17.47 1.76 14.80
C PRO A 79 17.57 0.76 13.65
N TYR A 80 18.27 -0.35 13.90
CA TYR A 80 18.33 -1.50 13.01
C TYR A 80 18.22 -2.82 13.78
N VAL A 81 17.76 -3.84 13.08
CA VAL A 81 17.75 -5.24 13.52
C VAL A 81 18.53 -6.07 12.52
N LEU A 82 19.53 -6.81 13.01
CA LEU A 82 20.28 -7.79 12.24
C LEU A 82 19.84 -9.19 12.65
N VAL A 83 19.26 -9.92 11.70
CA VAL A 83 18.93 -11.34 11.83
C VAL A 83 20.04 -12.15 11.15
N PRO A 84 20.79 -12.98 11.89
CA PRO A 84 21.88 -13.76 11.31
C PRO A 84 21.35 -14.84 10.36
N ALA A 85 22.17 -15.21 9.37
CA ALA A 85 21.90 -16.31 8.47
C ALA A 85 21.66 -17.62 9.24
N ALA A 86 20.65 -18.39 8.85
CA ALA A 86 20.48 -19.75 9.34
C ALA A 86 21.58 -20.70 8.81
N LEU A 87 22.08 -20.43 7.59
CA LEU A 87 23.16 -21.16 6.94
C LEU A 87 24.21 -20.19 6.39
N GLU A 88 25.46 -20.36 6.83
CA GLU A 88 26.60 -19.59 6.34
C GLU A 88 26.97 -20.03 4.91
N THR A 89 26.54 -19.26 3.91
CA THR A 89 26.85 -19.54 2.49
C THR A 89 27.87 -18.59 1.88
N GLY A 90 28.28 -17.55 2.62
CA GLY A 90 29.14 -16.47 2.12
C GLY A 90 28.44 -15.54 1.13
N ARG A 91 27.11 -15.64 0.99
CA ARG A 91 26.33 -14.71 0.20
C ARG A 91 26.32 -13.32 0.86
N PRO A 92 26.35 -12.25 0.05
CA PRO A 92 26.21 -10.89 0.56
C PRO A 92 24.94 -10.72 1.40
N PRO A 93 25.02 -10.00 2.54
CA PRO A 93 23.86 -9.69 3.36
C PRO A 93 22.77 -8.97 2.57
N LEU A 94 21.54 -9.02 3.08
CA LEU A 94 20.41 -8.27 2.57
C LEU A 94 20.11 -7.11 3.51
N VAL A 95 19.97 -5.89 2.99
CA VAL A 95 19.32 -4.80 3.72
C VAL A 95 17.89 -4.63 3.25
N TYR A 96 16.95 -4.66 4.19
CA TYR A 96 15.52 -4.52 3.96
C TYR A 96 15.08 -3.10 4.34
N LEU A 97 14.53 -2.37 3.37
CA LEU A 97 13.95 -1.05 3.55
C LEU A 97 12.44 -1.12 3.40
N ALA A 98 11.73 -1.00 4.51
CA ALA A 98 10.29 -0.86 4.51
C ALA A 98 9.87 0.42 3.76
N GLY A 99 8.69 0.40 3.14
CA GLY A 99 8.03 1.59 2.61
C GLY A 99 7.46 2.45 3.75
N GLY A 100 6.18 2.84 3.66
CA GLY A 100 5.53 3.68 4.69
C GLY A 100 5.39 3.06 6.09
N SER A 101 5.91 1.85 6.33
CA SER A 101 5.93 1.21 7.65
C SER A 101 7.17 1.56 8.44
N ALA A 102 7.01 1.77 9.74
CA ALA A 102 8.12 1.93 10.67
C ALA A 102 8.75 0.56 10.98
N LEU A 103 10.03 0.54 11.38
CA LEU A 103 10.72 -0.69 11.75
C LEU A 103 9.98 -1.46 12.86
N SER A 104 9.41 -0.74 13.82
CA SER A 104 8.71 -1.32 14.97
C SER A 104 7.37 -1.97 14.61
N THR A 105 6.80 -1.70 13.44
CA THR A 105 5.55 -2.33 12.99
C THR A 105 5.77 -3.57 12.13
N LEU A 106 7.02 -3.86 11.76
CA LEU A 106 7.34 -5.03 10.94
C LEU A 106 7.26 -6.32 11.76
N ASP A 107 6.67 -7.35 11.16
CA ASP A 107 6.82 -8.73 11.66
C ASP A 107 8.13 -9.33 11.13
N ILE A 108 9.22 -9.03 11.85
CA ILE A 108 10.56 -9.50 11.46
C ILE A 108 10.66 -11.03 11.49
N GLN A 109 9.90 -11.70 12.38
CA GLN A 109 9.86 -13.16 12.42
C GLN A 109 9.28 -13.71 11.12
N GLN A 110 8.14 -13.16 10.68
CA GLN A 110 7.50 -13.55 9.44
C GLN A 110 8.40 -13.27 8.22
N LEU A 111 9.04 -12.10 8.15
CA LEU A 111 9.86 -11.72 6.99
C LEU A 111 11.18 -12.50 6.93
N ALA A 112 11.94 -12.52 8.03
CA ALA A 112 13.29 -13.05 8.04
C ALA A 112 13.32 -14.58 8.09
N VAL A 113 12.51 -15.20 8.94
CA VAL A 113 12.58 -16.64 9.23
C VAL A 113 11.56 -17.41 8.42
N GLU A 114 10.27 -17.08 8.54
CA GLU A 114 9.20 -17.84 7.88
C GLU A 114 9.16 -17.58 6.37
N GLY A 115 9.34 -16.32 5.98
CA GLY A 115 9.55 -15.88 4.61
C GLY A 115 10.91 -16.34 4.05
N GLY A 116 11.88 -16.61 4.93
CA GLY A 116 13.16 -17.22 4.60
C GLY A 116 14.18 -16.26 4.00
N LEU A 117 14.06 -14.94 4.21
CA LEU A 117 15.08 -13.97 3.79
C LEU A 117 16.43 -14.23 4.48
N ALA A 118 16.43 -14.69 5.73
CA ALA A 118 17.62 -15.01 6.51
C ALA A 118 18.05 -16.48 6.39
N SER A 119 17.60 -17.19 5.36
CA SER A 119 17.93 -18.62 5.21
C SER A 119 19.42 -18.86 4.96
N ASP A 120 20.05 -17.98 4.18
CA ASP A 120 21.41 -18.19 3.64
C ASP A 120 22.33 -16.96 3.70
N ARG A 121 21.83 -15.86 4.27
CA ARG A 121 22.52 -14.57 4.41
C ARG A 121 22.01 -13.82 5.63
N ASP A 122 22.80 -12.91 6.15
CA ASP A 122 22.35 -11.97 7.18
C ASP A 122 21.32 -11.02 6.58
N VAL A 123 20.30 -10.66 7.37
CA VAL A 123 19.29 -9.67 6.98
C VAL A 123 19.31 -8.51 7.96
N VAL A 124 19.51 -7.30 7.45
CA VAL A 124 19.50 -6.06 8.21
C VAL A 124 18.22 -5.29 7.88
N PHE A 125 17.31 -5.20 8.83
CA PHE A 125 16.16 -4.28 8.78
C PHE A 125 16.61 -2.96 9.39
N VAL A 126 16.40 -1.84 8.70
CA VAL A 126 16.85 -0.53 9.17
C VAL A 126 15.74 0.51 8.99
N GLU A 127 15.54 1.33 10.01
CA GLU A 127 14.66 2.49 9.93
C GLU A 127 15.31 3.60 9.11
N ARG A 128 14.52 4.30 8.32
CA ARG A 128 14.98 5.39 7.47
C ARG A 128 15.12 6.67 8.32
N ARG A 129 16.08 7.53 8.00
CA ARG A 129 16.13 8.88 8.60
C ARG A 129 14.78 9.58 8.47
N GLY A 130 14.28 10.15 9.56
CA GLY A 130 12.97 10.80 9.59
C GLY A 130 11.78 9.84 9.71
N GLY A 131 12.02 8.53 9.75
CA GLY A 131 11.01 7.52 10.03
C GLY A 131 10.58 7.58 11.49
N ARG A 132 9.45 6.92 11.79
CA ARG A 132 8.79 7.02 13.11
C ARG A 132 9.68 6.59 14.28
N ASP A 133 10.54 5.59 14.06
CA ASP A 133 11.45 5.08 15.10
C ASP A 133 12.85 5.72 15.07
N ALA A 134 13.12 6.60 14.10
CA ALA A 134 14.36 7.35 14.01
C ALA A 134 14.27 8.64 14.84
N THR A 135 15.43 9.17 15.26
CA THR A 135 15.51 10.52 15.83
C THR A 135 16.40 11.41 14.97
N PRO A 136 15.92 12.60 14.56
CA PRO A 136 14.54 13.08 14.69
C PRO A 136 13.58 12.31 13.75
N SER A 137 12.31 12.19 14.18
CA SER A 137 11.19 11.71 13.35
C SER A 137 10.51 12.90 12.66
N LEU A 138 10.01 12.68 11.43
CA LEU A 138 9.20 13.66 10.69
C LEU A 138 7.68 13.54 11.00
N ASP A 139 7.32 13.00 12.15
CA ASP A 139 5.93 12.96 12.59
C ASP A 139 5.35 14.37 12.73
N CYS A 140 4.26 14.63 11.99
CA CYS A 140 3.58 15.91 11.98
C CYS A 140 2.08 15.69 12.22
N ALA A 141 1.68 15.72 13.49
CA ALA A 141 0.28 15.55 13.88
C ALA A 141 -0.67 16.60 13.26
N PRO A 142 -0.29 17.91 13.16
CA PRO A 142 -1.12 18.89 12.48
C PRO A 142 -1.39 18.55 11.00
N ALA A 143 -0.35 18.17 10.23
CA ALA A 143 -0.55 17.80 8.82
C ALA A 143 -1.33 16.50 8.70
N THR A 144 -1.08 15.52 9.57
CA THR A 144 -1.84 14.26 9.60
C THR A 144 -3.34 14.52 9.80
N ALA A 145 -3.70 15.42 10.72
CA ALA A 145 -5.07 15.83 10.95
C ALA A 145 -5.64 16.62 9.75
N ALA A 146 -4.86 17.51 9.16
CA ALA A 146 -5.28 18.30 7.99
C ALA A 146 -5.50 17.44 6.75
N ILE A 147 -4.63 16.45 6.48
CA ILE A 147 -4.77 15.49 5.38
C ILE A 147 -6.06 14.69 5.56
N ARG A 148 -6.30 14.15 6.76
CA ARG A 148 -7.55 13.47 7.09
C ARG A 148 -8.76 14.38 6.81
N ALA A 149 -8.74 15.61 7.30
CA ALA A 149 -9.82 16.56 7.09
C ALA A 149 -9.99 16.94 5.59
N SER A 150 -8.91 16.92 4.82
CA SER A 150 -8.95 17.27 3.39
C SER A 150 -9.72 16.27 2.54
N LEU A 151 -9.82 15.01 2.99
CA LEU A 151 -10.65 13.97 2.39
C LEU A 151 -12.15 14.18 2.65
N GLY A 152 -12.53 15.14 3.51
CA GLY A 152 -13.92 15.53 3.72
C GLY A 152 -14.44 16.47 2.63
N ALA A 153 -15.76 16.61 2.55
CA ALA A 153 -16.48 17.49 1.63
C ALA A 153 -16.80 18.86 2.24
N ASP A 154 -16.38 19.11 3.48
CA ASP A 154 -16.61 20.40 4.15
C ASP A 154 -15.74 21.49 3.48
N GLY A 155 -16.40 22.51 2.93
CA GLY A 155 -15.74 23.61 2.21
C GLY A 155 -15.38 23.29 0.76
N ASP A 156 -14.77 24.24 0.05
CA ASP A 156 -14.20 23.96 -1.28
C ASP A 156 -12.82 23.28 -1.17
N ARG A 157 -12.44 22.56 -2.23
CA ARG A 157 -11.17 21.83 -2.31
C ARG A 157 -9.96 22.75 -2.10
N ALA A 158 -9.98 23.96 -2.65
CA ALA A 158 -8.86 24.90 -2.53
C ALA A 158 -8.61 25.31 -1.07
N THR A 159 -9.68 25.52 -0.30
CA THR A 159 -9.62 25.82 1.13
C THR A 159 -9.06 24.64 1.92
N ARG A 160 -9.50 23.41 1.62
CA ARG A 160 -8.96 22.19 2.26
C ARG A 160 -7.48 21.99 1.96
N VAL A 161 -7.07 22.13 0.71
CA VAL A 161 -5.65 22.04 0.30
C VAL A 161 -4.82 23.14 0.96
N ALA A 162 -5.34 24.37 1.03
CA ALA A 162 -4.66 25.47 1.72
C ALA A 162 -4.46 25.19 3.22
N ALA A 163 -5.43 24.54 3.88
CA ALA A 163 -5.29 24.11 5.27
C ALA A 163 -4.21 23.04 5.45
N VAL A 164 -4.10 22.09 4.51
CA VAL A 164 -3.02 21.10 4.49
C VAL A 164 -1.66 21.77 4.30
N GLY A 165 -1.54 22.70 3.33
CA GLY A 165 -0.32 23.49 3.12
C GLY A 165 0.09 24.30 4.35
N ALA A 166 -0.87 24.94 5.03
CA ALA A 166 -0.61 25.66 6.28
C ALA A 166 -0.13 24.73 7.40
N ALA A 167 -0.66 23.51 7.48
CA ALA A 167 -0.22 22.51 8.45
C ALA A 167 1.21 22.01 8.14
N PHE A 168 1.55 21.78 6.87
CA PHE A 168 2.93 21.47 6.47
C PHE A 168 3.88 22.62 6.82
N ALA A 169 3.54 23.86 6.48
CA ALA A 169 4.36 25.03 6.81
C ALA A 169 4.57 25.18 8.32
N SER A 170 3.55 24.90 9.14
CA SER A 170 3.66 24.89 10.59
C SER A 170 4.64 23.83 11.10
N CYS A 171 4.63 22.63 10.51
CA CYS A 171 5.58 21.57 10.88
C CYS A 171 7.00 21.89 10.42
N THR A 172 7.17 22.40 9.19
CA THR A 172 8.47 22.89 8.72
C THR A 172 9.04 23.95 9.66
N ALA A 173 8.22 24.91 10.11
CA ALA A 173 8.66 25.93 11.05
C ALA A 173 9.09 25.34 12.41
N ALA A 174 8.31 24.41 12.96
CA ALA A 174 8.65 23.73 14.21
C ALA A 174 9.96 22.92 14.10
N TRP A 175 10.11 22.14 13.03
CA TRP A 175 11.36 21.40 12.77
C TRP A 175 12.56 22.34 12.64
N GLN A 176 12.40 23.49 11.96
CA GLN A 176 13.47 24.47 11.82
C GLN A 176 13.90 25.08 13.17
N GLU A 177 12.98 25.28 14.12
CA GLU A 177 13.31 25.71 15.48
C GLU A 177 14.20 24.69 16.21
N ASP A 178 14.03 23.41 15.90
CA ASP A 178 14.84 22.29 16.40
C ASP A 178 16.09 22.00 15.55
N GLY A 179 16.38 22.83 14.54
CA GLY A 179 17.52 22.65 13.63
C GLY A 179 17.35 21.52 12.61
N VAL A 180 16.12 21.04 12.43
CA VAL A 180 15.74 19.97 11.51
C VAL A 180 15.23 20.55 10.20
N VAL A 181 15.84 20.19 9.07
CA VAL A 181 15.45 20.66 7.74
C VAL A 181 14.97 19.48 6.88
N PRO A 182 13.76 19.52 6.29
CA PRO A 182 13.22 18.40 5.50
C PRO A 182 14.13 17.92 4.36
N SER A 183 14.94 18.81 3.77
CA SER A 183 15.90 18.44 2.71
C SER A 183 16.98 17.45 3.16
N ASP A 184 17.26 17.36 4.47
CA ASP A 184 18.23 16.39 5.02
C ASP A 184 17.66 14.96 5.09
N PHE A 185 16.37 14.76 4.77
CA PHE A 185 15.69 13.46 4.81
C PHE A 185 15.34 12.91 3.43
N GLY A 186 15.81 13.57 2.36
CA GLY A 186 15.62 13.10 1.00
C GLY A 186 16.35 11.80 0.67
N VAL A 187 16.16 11.31 -0.55
CA VAL A 187 16.71 10.02 -0.99
C VAL A 187 18.25 9.96 -0.95
N ALA A 188 18.96 11.06 -1.24
CA ALA A 188 20.42 11.06 -1.25
C ALA A 188 21.06 10.95 0.15
N PRO A 189 20.66 11.74 1.17
CA PRO A 189 21.12 11.53 2.54
C PRO A 189 20.77 10.14 3.09
N ALA A 190 19.57 9.63 2.81
CA ALA A 190 19.15 8.29 3.22
C ALA A 190 20.01 7.18 2.56
N ALA A 191 20.34 7.32 1.27
CA ALA A 191 21.26 6.42 0.58
C ALA A 191 22.68 6.42 1.18
N ALA A 192 23.16 7.57 1.66
CA ALA A 192 24.44 7.66 2.34
C ALA A 192 24.43 6.97 3.72
N ASP A 193 23.29 6.93 4.42
CA ASP A 193 23.16 6.17 5.67
C ASP A 193 23.33 4.68 5.45
N LEU A 194 22.82 4.17 4.33
CA LEU A 194 22.98 2.77 3.95
C LEU A 194 24.45 2.42 3.75
N ARG A 195 25.18 3.23 2.98
CA ARG A 195 26.64 3.07 2.84
C ARG A 195 27.33 3.05 4.21
N ASP A 196 27.01 4.02 5.06
CA ASP A 196 27.65 4.17 6.36
C ASP A 196 27.34 2.97 7.26
N LEU A 197 26.08 2.50 7.31
CA LEU A 197 25.67 1.30 8.04
C LEU A 197 26.41 0.06 7.55
N ARG A 198 26.47 -0.15 6.23
CA ARG A 198 27.19 -1.28 5.63
C ARG A 198 28.64 -1.32 6.10
N GLN A 199 29.31 -0.17 6.03
CA GLN A 199 30.72 -0.04 6.43
C GLN A 199 30.91 -0.29 7.93
N GLN A 200 30.03 0.26 8.78
CA GLN A 200 30.09 0.07 10.22
C GLN A 200 29.79 -1.36 10.68
N LEU A 201 28.94 -2.08 9.95
CA LEU A 201 28.69 -3.51 10.17
C LEU A 201 29.81 -4.40 9.62
N GLY A 202 30.76 -3.84 8.86
CA GLY A 202 31.91 -4.57 8.32
C GLY A 202 31.61 -5.39 7.07
N TYR A 203 30.57 -5.05 6.32
CA TYR A 203 30.22 -5.73 5.07
C TYR A 203 30.88 -5.07 3.87
N ASP A 204 31.58 -5.85 3.05
CA ASP A 204 32.19 -5.34 1.81
C ASP A 204 31.12 -4.92 0.79
N ARG A 205 30.04 -5.72 0.71
CA ARG A 205 28.90 -5.51 -0.20
C ARG A 205 27.63 -6.10 0.40
N TRP A 206 26.48 -5.61 -0.03
CA TRP A 206 25.17 -6.14 0.30
C TRP A 206 24.15 -5.92 -0.82
N THR A 207 23.06 -6.67 -0.76
CA THR A 207 21.90 -6.52 -1.65
C THR A 207 20.86 -5.66 -0.96
N ILE A 208 20.18 -4.76 -1.68
CA ILE A 208 19.10 -3.94 -1.13
C ILE A 208 17.75 -4.51 -1.58
N LEU A 209 16.82 -4.76 -0.66
CA LEU A 209 15.40 -4.97 -0.97
C LEU A 209 14.62 -3.77 -0.44
N ALA A 210 14.00 -3.02 -1.34
CA ALA A 210 13.20 -1.85 -1.00
C ALA A 210 11.75 -2.03 -1.42
N VAL A 211 10.86 -1.68 -0.49
CA VAL A 211 9.41 -1.75 -0.66
C VAL A 211 8.84 -0.35 -0.86
N GLY A 212 7.93 -0.18 -1.82
CA GLY A 212 7.16 1.06 -1.98
C GLY A 212 8.03 2.31 -2.14
N SER A 213 7.76 3.30 -1.29
CA SER A 213 8.42 4.62 -1.25
C SER A 213 9.94 4.58 -1.03
N SER A 214 10.49 3.42 -0.62
CA SER A 214 11.93 3.23 -0.44
C SER A 214 12.69 2.93 -1.72
N ALA A 215 12.00 2.73 -2.85
CA ALA A 215 12.62 2.46 -4.14
C ALA A 215 13.61 3.56 -4.55
N GLY A 216 13.26 4.83 -4.32
CA GLY A 216 14.14 5.97 -4.61
C GLY A 216 15.45 5.92 -3.82
N VAL A 217 15.39 5.48 -2.55
CA VAL A 217 16.56 5.34 -1.68
C VAL A 217 17.48 4.22 -2.17
N ALA A 218 16.93 3.06 -2.55
CA ALA A 218 17.72 1.93 -3.05
C ALA A 218 18.42 2.23 -4.38
N LEU A 219 17.71 2.91 -5.28
CA LEU A 219 18.26 3.36 -6.56
C LEU A 219 19.36 4.41 -6.36
N ALA A 220 19.17 5.39 -5.47
CA ALA A 220 20.21 6.36 -5.13
C ALA A 220 21.43 5.71 -4.44
N ALA A 221 21.22 4.68 -3.60
CA ALA A 221 22.30 3.97 -2.94
C ALA A 221 23.26 3.28 -3.92
N SER A 222 22.75 2.83 -5.07
CA SER A 222 23.58 2.23 -6.13
C SER A 222 24.55 3.24 -6.76
N ASP A 223 24.22 4.53 -6.76
CA ASP A 223 25.08 5.62 -7.26
C ASP A 223 26.01 6.16 -6.15
N VAL A 224 25.52 6.22 -4.91
CA VAL A 224 26.31 6.68 -3.74
C VAL A 224 27.37 5.65 -3.31
N ASP A 225 27.12 4.36 -3.53
CA ASP A 225 27.99 3.26 -3.11
C ASP A 225 28.05 2.11 -4.15
N PRO A 226 28.52 2.39 -5.39
CA PRO A 226 28.47 1.43 -6.50
C PRO A 226 29.30 0.17 -6.28
N GLY A 227 30.32 0.23 -5.40
CA GLY A 227 31.12 -0.94 -5.02
C GLY A 227 30.55 -1.73 -3.83
N GLY A 228 29.62 -1.13 -3.07
CA GLY A 228 29.03 -1.72 -1.87
C GLY A 228 27.61 -2.27 -2.08
N VAL A 229 26.92 -1.88 -3.15
CA VAL A 229 25.65 -2.47 -3.56
C VAL A 229 25.90 -3.50 -4.65
N ASP A 230 25.37 -4.70 -4.50
CA ASP A 230 25.58 -5.77 -5.48
C ASP A 230 24.35 -6.27 -6.21
N GLY A 231 23.18 -5.86 -5.73
CA GLY A 231 21.90 -6.09 -6.35
C GLY A 231 20.84 -5.24 -5.69
N VAL A 232 19.78 -4.95 -6.43
CA VAL A 232 18.62 -4.22 -5.93
C VAL A 232 17.35 -4.98 -6.27
N VAL A 233 16.52 -5.25 -5.26
CA VAL A 233 15.15 -5.73 -5.41
C VAL A 233 14.20 -4.58 -5.10
N LEU A 234 13.36 -4.23 -6.05
CA LEU A 234 12.29 -3.26 -5.90
C LEU A 234 10.96 -3.99 -5.87
N ASP A 235 10.27 -3.98 -4.73
CA ASP A 235 8.99 -4.64 -4.57
C ASP A 235 7.87 -3.59 -4.49
N GLY A 236 7.11 -3.47 -5.58
CA GLY A 236 6.10 -2.43 -5.72
C GLY A 236 6.69 -1.02 -5.62
N PRO A 237 7.70 -0.66 -6.44
CA PRO A 237 8.40 0.61 -6.28
C PRO A 237 7.47 1.81 -6.36
N ASP A 238 7.69 2.82 -5.53
CA ASP A 238 6.98 4.09 -5.59
C ASP A 238 7.96 5.27 -5.60
N LEU A 239 8.14 5.87 -6.79
CA LEU A 239 9.12 6.95 -7.02
C LEU A 239 8.50 8.36 -6.97
N GLY A 240 7.27 8.51 -6.46
CA GLY A 240 6.61 9.81 -6.32
C GLY A 240 5.66 9.82 -5.13
N ALA A 241 4.83 10.86 -5.01
CA ALA A 241 3.74 10.85 -4.02
C ALA A 241 2.83 9.64 -4.27
N PRO A 242 2.37 8.95 -3.21
CA PRO A 242 2.09 7.52 -3.31
C PRO A 242 0.93 7.12 -4.22
N GLY A 243 1.11 6.04 -4.97
CA GLY A 243 0.05 5.37 -5.73
C GLY A 243 -0.41 6.10 -6.99
N ILE A 244 -1.44 5.57 -7.64
CA ILE A 244 -1.98 6.07 -8.91
C ILE A 244 -2.72 7.39 -8.64
N VAL A 245 -2.03 8.53 -8.68
CA VAL A 245 -2.59 9.80 -8.19
C VAL A 245 -3.34 10.61 -9.24
N SER A 246 -3.39 10.18 -10.51
CA SER A 246 -4.18 10.85 -11.55
C SER A 246 -5.46 10.09 -11.88
N ALA A 247 -6.51 10.82 -12.28
CA ALA A 247 -7.77 10.22 -12.71
C ALA A 247 -7.58 9.26 -13.90
N GLY A 248 -6.71 9.62 -14.85
CA GLY A 248 -6.36 8.78 -15.99
C GLY A 248 -5.64 7.50 -15.58
N GLY A 249 -4.70 7.59 -14.64
CA GLY A 249 -4.04 6.42 -14.07
C GLY A 249 -5.03 5.48 -13.39
N VAL A 250 -5.97 6.02 -12.58
CA VAL A 250 -6.96 5.18 -11.86
C VAL A 250 -7.88 4.49 -12.86
N ALA A 251 -8.30 5.19 -13.91
CA ALA A 251 -9.10 4.59 -14.98
C ALA A 251 -8.34 3.50 -15.75
N ALA A 252 -7.05 3.70 -16.03
CA ALA A 252 -6.22 2.71 -16.71
C ALA A 252 -6.02 1.45 -15.86
N ALA A 253 -5.70 1.62 -14.58
CA ALA A 253 -5.58 0.50 -13.64
C ALA A 253 -6.91 -0.24 -13.47
N LEU A 254 -8.03 0.48 -13.36
CA LEU A 254 -9.36 -0.11 -13.30
C LEU A 254 -9.69 -0.92 -14.56
N ALA A 255 -9.27 -0.44 -15.75
CA ALA A 255 -9.45 -1.18 -17.00
C ALA A 255 -8.66 -2.49 -17.00
N VAL A 256 -7.41 -2.48 -16.52
CA VAL A 256 -6.61 -3.71 -16.35
C VAL A 256 -7.29 -4.67 -15.38
N VAL A 257 -7.77 -4.18 -14.24
CA VAL A 257 -8.51 -5.00 -13.28
C VAL A 257 -9.75 -5.62 -13.93
N ARG A 258 -10.57 -4.83 -14.63
CA ARG A 258 -11.79 -5.35 -15.28
C ARG A 258 -11.51 -6.37 -16.36
N ALA A 259 -10.49 -6.14 -17.20
CA ALA A 259 -10.09 -7.08 -18.24
C ALA A 259 -9.71 -8.46 -17.67
N ARG A 260 -9.12 -8.52 -16.46
CA ARG A 260 -8.84 -9.80 -15.78
C ARG A 260 -10.10 -10.60 -15.42
N GLY A 261 -11.25 -9.95 -15.31
CA GLY A 261 -12.53 -10.61 -15.03
C GLY A 261 -13.21 -11.22 -16.27
N GLU A 262 -12.85 -10.78 -17.48
CA GLU A 262 -13.56 -11.14 -18.72
C GLU A 262 -12.90 -12.31 -19.52
N GLU A 263 -11.64 -12.66 -19.27
CA GLU A 263 -10.93 -13.74 -19.99
C GLU A 263 -10.74 -15.05 -19.19
N PRO A 264 -10.91 -16.24 -19.81
CA PRO A 264 -10.37 -17.49 -19.28
C PRO A 264 -8.84 -17.43 -19.33
N GLN A 265 -8.22 -17.51 -18.16
CA GLN A 265 -6.77 -17.33 -17.94
C GLN A 265 -5.89 -18.14 -18.90
N GLY A 266 -5.11 -17.43 -19.71
CA GLY A 266 -3.88 -17.92 -20.34
C GLY A 266 -2.79 -16.86 -20.21
N PRO A 267 -1.53 -17.24 -19.92
CA PRO A 267 -0.45 -16.27 -19.69
C PRO A 267 -0.12 -15.49 -20.97
N VAL A 268 -0.03 -14.17 -20.88
CA VAL A 268 0.62 -13.33 -21.89
C VAL A 268 2.09 -13.15 -21.49
N PRO A 269 3.05 -13.85 -22.13
CA PRO A 269 4.46 -13.56 -21.91
C PRO A 269 4.83 -12.25 -22.61
N SER A 270 5.34 -11.27 -21.87
CA SER A 270 6.13 -10.18 -22.45
C SER A 270 7.57 -10.68 -22.64
N PRO A 271 8.10 -10.75 -23.87
CA PRO A 271 9.50 -11.13 -24.10
C PRO A 271 10.45 -9.94 -23.82
N PRO A 272 11.71 -10.19 -23.43
CA PRO A 272 12.72 -9.14 -23.31
C PRO A 272 13.15 -8.68 -24.71
N ALA A 273 13.19 -7.37 -24.94
CA ALA A 273 13.78 -6.81 -26.14
C ALA A 273 15.30 -7.08 -26.15
N ALA A 274 15.78 -7.87 -27.11
CA ALA A 274 17.19 -7.98 -27.45
C ALA A 274 17.60 -6.83 -28.40
N PRO A 275 18.88 -6.39 -28.40
CA PRO A 275 19.29 -5.15 -29.05
C PRO A 275 19.31 -5.24 -30.58
N GLN A 276 18.83 -4.19 -31.22
CA GLN A 276 18.52 -4.07 -32.66
C GLN A 276 19.73 -4.21 -33.61
N ALA A 277 19.50 -4.82 -34.78
CA ALA A 277 20.23 -4.47 -36.00
C ALA A 277 19.40 -4.71 -37.29
N ALA A 278 19.02 -3.59 -37.91
CA ALA A 278 18.86 -3.31 -39.34
C ALA A 278 17.83 -4.06 -40.24
N ALA A 279 17.07 -3.20 -40.95
CA ALA A 279 16.48 -3.32 -42.28
C ALA A 279 15.03 -3.82 -42.41
N ALA A 280 14.14 -2.83 -42.53
CA ALA A 280 13.00 -2.73 -43.45
C ALA A 280 12.32 -4.03 -43.90
N GLU A 281 11.27 -4.39 -43.16
CA GLU A 281 9.98 -4.88 -43.69
C GLU A 281 8.98 -4.73 -42.54
N GLN A 282 7.92 -3.93 -42.73
CA GLN A 282 6.85 -3.76 -41.74
C GLN A 282 6.10 -5.09 -41.60
N PRO A 283 6.05 -5.71 -40.40
CA PRO A 283 5.04 -6.71 -40.11
C PRO A 283 3.78 -5.98 -39.63
N GLU A 284 2.64 -6.29 -40.27
CA GLU A 284 1.32 -5.80 -39.90
C GLU A 284 1.09 -5.90 -38.39
N SER A 285 0.77 -4.75 -37.81
CA SER A 285 0.39 -4.55 -36.43
C SER A 285 -0.82 -5.42 -36.05
N ALA A 286 -0.60 -6.40 -35.20
CA ALA A 286 -1.63 -6.85 -34.27
C ALA A 286 -1.50 -5.97 -33.01
N THR A 287 -2.18 -4.82 -33.01
CA THR A 287 -2.40 -3.98 -31.82
C THR A 287 -3.91 -3.82 -31.55
N PRO A 288 -4.29 -3.53 -30.30
CA PRO A 288 -5.58 -3.88 -29.70
C PRO A 288 -6.63 -2.77 -29.81
N ASP A 289 -7.75 -3.05 -30.48
CA ASP A 289 -8.93 -2.17 -30.47
C ASP A 289 -9.75 -2.26 -29.16
N THR A 290 -9.44 -3.19 -28.25
CA THR A 290 -10.16 -3.42 -26.98
C THR A 290 -9.66 -2.54 -25.82
N ALA A 291 -8.36 -2.28 -25.73
CA ALA A 291 -7.77 -1.55 -24.59
C ALA A 291 -8.24 -0.08 -24.45
N PRO A 292 -8.34 0.73 -25.53
CA PRO A 292 -8.86 2.11 -25.41
C PRO A 292 -10.33 2.14 -24.97
N THR A 293 -11.10 1.13 -25.37
CA THR A 293 -12.53 1.00 -25.06
C THR A 293 -12.75 0.69 -23.57
N GLU A 294 -11.93 -0.17 -22.97
CA GLU A 294 -12.03 -0.49 -21.54
C GLU A 294 -11.60 0.67 -20.64
N VAL A 295 -10.56 1.42 -21.02
CA VAL A 295 -10.15 2.62 -20.29
C VAL A 295 -11.24 3.68 -20.33
N ALA A 296 -11.83 3.94 -21.50
CA ALA A 296 -12.94 4.90 -21.63
C ALA A 296 -14.17 4.47 -20.81
N ARG A 297 -14.49 3.17 -20.78
CA ARG A 297 -15.58 2.63 -19.95
C ARG A 297 -15.30 2.78 -18.46
N SER A 298 -14.08 2.48 -18.04
CA SER A 298 -13.64 2.61 -16.64
C SER A 298 -13.65 4.06 -16.17
N ALA A 299 -13.21 4.98 -17.03
CA ALA A 299 -13.33 6.42 -16.80
C ALA A 299 -14.80 6.85 -16.68
N GLY A 300 -15.69 6.34 -17.54
CA GLY A 300 -17.13 6.64 -17.47
C GLY A 300 -17.79 6.24 -16.14
N ILE A 301 -17.45 5.06 -15.61
CA ILE A 301 -17.96 4.62 -14.29
C ILE A 301 -17.40 5.49 -13.17
N LEU A 302 -16.10 5.77 -13.21
CA LEU A 302 -15.45 6.62 -12.22
C LEU A 302 -16.09 8.01 -12.18
N THR A 303 -16.32 8.63 -13.34
CA THR A 303 -17.00 9.93 -13.46
C THR A 303 -18.42 9.87 -12.91
N ALA A 304 -19.21 8.85 -13.26
CA ALA A 304 -20.58 8.72 -12.77
C ALA A 304 -20.64 8.58 -11.24
N ALA A 305 -19.74 7.78 -10.65
CA ALA A 305 -19.64 7.64 -9.20
C ALA A 305 -19.17 8.93 -8.51
N THR A 306 -18.24 9.67 -9.13
CA THR A 306 -17.80 10.98 -8.67
C THR A 306 -18.95 12.00 -8.69
N ASP A 307 -19.72 12.06 -9.79
CA ASP A 307 -20.86 12.97 -9.94
C ASP A 307 -21.96 12.68 -8.90
N GLU A 308 -22.23 11.41 -8.62
CA GLU A 308 -23.18 11.02 -7.59
C GLU A 308 -22.74 11.51 -6.20
N LEU A 309 -21.47 11.33 -5.83
CA LEU A 309 -20.95 11.83 -4.55
C LEU A 309 -20.86 13.36 -4.47
N ILE A 310 -20.86 14.06 -5.60
CA ILE A 310 -21.00 15.51 -5.64
C ILE A 310 -22.46 15.90 -5.35
N ALA A 311 -23.43 15.17 -5.91
CA ALA A 311 -24.85 15.42 -5.69
C ALA A 311 -25.30 15.05 -4.26
N GLU A 312 -24.90 13.87 -3.79
CA GLU A 312 -25.24 13.31 -2.48
C GLU A 312 -23.97 12.83 -1.75
N PRO A 313 -23.27 13.73 -1.03
CA PRO A 313 -22.07 13.37 -0.27
C PRO A 313 -22.34 12.27 0.76
N HIS A 314 -21.44 11.30 0.83
CA HIS A 314 -21.59 10.14 1.71
C HIS A 314 -20.89 10.36 3.05
N ARG A 315 -21.58 10.12 4.17
CA ARG A 315 -20.96 10.21 5.50
C ARG A 315 -20.55 8.83 5.97
N THR A 316 -19.24 8.62 6.14
CA THR A 316 -18.73 7.30 6.54
C THR A 316 -19.24 6.86 7.91
N SER A 317 -19.47 5.55 8.07
CA SER A 317 -19.63 4.93 9.39
C SER A 317 -18.27 4.83 10.12
N GLY A 318 -18.30 4.72 11.45
CA GLY A 318 -17.09 4.50 12.26
C GLY A 318 -16.78 5.56 13.32
N PRO A 319 -15.64 5.44 14.02
CA PRO A 319 -15.32 6.25 15.20
C PRO A 319 -14.99 7.72 14.88
N ARG A 320 -14.60 8.01 13.63
CA ARG A 320 -14.28 9.37 13.15
C ARG A 320 -14.90 9.58 11.77
N PRO A 321 -16.23 9.78 11.70
CA PRO A 321 -16.95 9.86 10.44
C PRO A 321 -16.52 11.10 9.64
N ILE A 322 -16.32 10.93 8.33
CA ILE A 322 -16.00 11.99 7.38
C ILE A 322 -17.06 11.98 6.29
N THR A 323 -17.50 13.16 5.86
CA THR A 323 -18.38 13.30 4.70
C THR A 323 -17.52 13.30 3.44
N LEU A 324 -17.54 12.25 2.64
CA LEU A 324 -16.79 12.12 1.39
C LEU A 324 -17.50 12.86 0.26
N GLY A 325 -16.72 13.61 -0.53
CA GLY A 325 -17.16 14.21 -1.78
C GLY A 325 -16.51 13.52 -2.99
N GLY A 326 -16.82 14.01 -4.20
CA GLY A 326 -16.33 13.41 -5.44
C GLY A 326 -14.80 13.39 -5.59
N ASP A 327 -14.08 14.37 -5.04
CA ASP A 327 -12.61 14.42 -5.07
C ASP A 327 -11.95 13.43 -4.10
N ALA A 328 -12.63 13.10 -3.00
CA ALA A 328 -12.20 12.07 -2.07
C ALA A 328 -12.36 10.65 -2.65
N LEU A 329 -13.36 10.43 -3.51
CA LEU A 329 -13.57 9.12 -4.15
C LEU A 329 -12.33 8.66 -4.92
N LEU A 330 -11.65 9.58 -5.61
CA LEU A 330 -10.46 9.24 -6.38
C LEU A 330 -9.30 8.81 -5.48
N ALA A 331 -9.15 9.46 -4.31
CA ALA A 331 -8.17 9.05 -3.31
C ALA A 331 -8.50 7.67 -2.73
N VAL A 332 -9.78 7.40 -2.45
CA VAL A 332 -10.26 6.10 -1.97
C VAL A 332 -10.06 5.01 -3.03
N ALA A 333 -10.38 5.29 -4.29
CA ALA A 333 -10.20 4.34 -5.40
C ALA A 333 -8.72 4.04 -5.66
N SER A 334 -7.85 5.07 -5.59
CA SER A 334 -6.40 4.90 -5.70
C SER A 334 -5.85 4.00 -4.59
N HIS A 335 -6.29 4.20 -3.35
CA HIS A 335 -5.95 3.33 -2.23
C HIS A 335 -6.50 1.91 -2.42
N ALA A 336 -7.74 1.77 -2.87
CA ALA A 336 -8.36 0.47 -3.14
C ALA A 336 -7.57 -0.34 -4.18
N LEU A 337 -7.00 0.30 -5.20
CA LEU A 337 -6.16 -0.35 -6.21
C LEU A 337 -4.84 -0.89 -5.63
N SER A 338 -4.41 -0.38 -4.48
CA SER A 338 -3.20 -0.78 -3.78
C SER A 338 -3.42 -2.04 -2.92
N GLU A 339 -4.66 -2.36 -2.55
CA GLU A 339 -5.00 -3.49 -1.68
C GLU A 339 -5.69 -4.61 -2.48
N PRO A 340 -5.14 -5.85 -2.55
CA PRO A 340 -5.64 -6.91 -3.45
C PRO A 340 -7.15 -7.18 -3.37
N THR A 341 -7.68 -7.24 -2.15
CA THR A 341 -9.10 -7.56 -1.90
C THR A 341 -10.01 -6.40 -2.30
N ALA A 342 -9.62 -5.16 -1.97
CA ALA A 342 -10.38 -3.97 -2.33
C ALA A 342 -10.32 -3.71 -3.84
N GLN A 343 -9.16 -3.93 -4.45
CA GLN A 343 -8.96 -3.83 -5.89
C GLN A 343 -9.90 -4.75 -6.67
N ALA A 344 -10.04 -6.00 -6.24
CA ALA A 344 -10.92 -6.98 -6.88
C ALA A 344 -12.42 -6.62 -6.74
N ALA A 345 -12.80 -5.91 -5.68
CA ALA A 345 -14.16 -5.42 -5.45
C ALA A 345 -14.45 -4.07 -6.13
N LEU A 346 -13.40 -3.30 -6.48
CA LEU A 346 -13.51 -1.91 -6.91
C LEU A 346 -14.48 -1.67 -8.09
N PRO A 347 -14.52 -2.51 -9.15
CA PRO A 347 -15.48 -2.30 -10.24
C PRO A 347 -16.93 -2.31 -9.76
N VAL A 348 -17.29 -3.23 -8.87
CA VAL A 348 -18.64 -3.33 -8.31
C VAL A 348 -18.91 -2.15 -7.38
N LEU A 349 -17.96 -1.81 -6.51
CA LEU A 349 -18.08 -0.66 -5.60
C LEU A 349 -18.37 0.64 -6.35
N LEU A 350 -17.59 0.96 -7.38
CA LEU A 350 -17.80 2.18 -8.17
C LEU A 350 -19.12 2.15 -8.93
N SER A 351 -19.53 0.99 -9.46
CA SER A 351 -20.82 0.86 -10.12
C SER A 351 -22.01 1.03 -9.16
N SER A 352 -21.91 0.53 -7.92
CA SER A 352 -22.95 0.71 -6.90
C SER A 352 -23.07 2.17 -6.46
N VAL A 353 -21.94 2.86 -6.31
CA VAL A 353 -21.92 4.31 -6.04
C VAL A 353 -22.56 5.07 -7.19
N ALA A 354 -22.21 4.76 -8.44
CA ALA A 354 -22.83 5.39 -9.61
C ALA A 354 -24.35 5.14 -9.71
N ASP A 355 -24.85 4.07 -9.10
CA ASP A 355 -26.28 3.74 -9.01
C ASP A 355 -26.96 4.32 -7.75
N GLY A 356 -26.26 5.14 -6.95
CA GLY A 356 -26.78 5.84 -5.77
C GLY A 356 -26.58 5.12 -4.42
N ASP A 357 -25.94 3.96 -4.40
CA ASP A 357 -25.60 3.26 -3.14
C ASP A 357 -24.15 3.56 -2.74
N SER A 358 -23.96 4.67 -2.03
CA SER A 358 -22.65 5.09 -1.51
C SER A 358 -22.24 4.39 -0.20
N THR A 359 -23.15 3.64 0.43
CA THR A 359 -22.88 2.97 1.72
C THR A 359 -21.87 1.83 1.60
N VAL A 360 -21.70 1.27 0.39
CA VAL A 360 -20.68 0.26 0.09
C VAL A 360 -19.24 0.79 0.19
N LEU A 361 -19.04 2.12 0.24
CA LEU A 361 -17.71 2.71 0.34
C LEU A 361 -17.12 2.60 1.74
N ASP A 362 -17.92 2.43 2.79
CA ASP A 362 -17.46 2.52 4.18
C ASP A 362 -16.24 1.65 4.51
N PRO A 363 -16.19 0.35 4.14
CA PRO A 363 -15.03 -0.50 4.40
C PRO A 363 -13.74 0.07 3.80
N VAL A 364 -13.80 0.44 2.52
CA VAL A 364 -12.62 0.83 1.74
C VAL A 364 -12.23 2.28 2.04
N ALA A 365 -13.20 3.16 2.28
CA ALA A 365 -12.96 4.54 2.61
C ALA A 365 -12.35 4.70 4.01
N ASN A 366 -12.84 3.97 5.01
CA ASN A 366 -12.30 4.06 6.36
C ASN A 366 -10.84 3.58 6.43
N ASP A 367 -10.52 2.51 5.72
CA ASP A 367 -9.15 2.01 5.57
C ASP A 367 -8.26 3.03 4.83
N ALA A 368 -8.72 3.55 3.69
CA ALA A 368 -8.01 4.60 2.95
C ALA A 368 -7.76 5.85 3.80
N ILE A 369 -8.76 6.32 4.55
CA ILE A 369 -8.63 7.47 5.46
C ILE A 369 -7.60 7.19 6.55
N ALA A 370 -7.57 5.97 7.10
CA ALA A 370 -6.61 5.59 8.13
C ALA A 370 -5.18 5.60 7.56
N GLN A 371 -4.98 4.99 6.39
CA GLN A 371 -3.65 4.84 5.78
C GLN A 371 -3.11 6.15 5.20
N LEU A 372 -3.93 6.93 4.49
CA LEU A 372 -3.51 8.21 3.89
C LEU A 372 -3.16 9.27 4.95
N ALA A 373 -3.75 9.12 6.14
CA ALA A 373 -3.50 9.95 7.32
C ALA A 373 -2.66 9.21 8.38
N ASP A 374 -1.78 8.29 7.96
CA ASP A 374 -0.77 7.73 8.85
C ASP A 374 0.51 8.61 8.87
N SER A 375 1.18 8.54 10.02
CA SER A 375 2.43 9.22 10.35
C SER A 375 3.59 8.93 9.39
N GLY A 376 3.74 7.68 8.92
CA GLY A 376 4.77 7.29 7.95
C GLY A 376 4.65 8.02 6.60
N GLY A 377 3.46 8.53 6.28
CA GLY A 377 3.21 9.24 5.03
C GLY A 377 3.92 10.60 4.92
N ILE A 378 4.43 11.19 6.01
CA ILE A 378 5.15 12.48 5.92
C ILE A 378 6.55 12.29 5.34
N LEU A 379 7.30 11.29 5.83
CA LEU A 379 8.59 10.93 5.26
C LEU A 379 8.45 10.51 3.80
N ASP A 380 7.45 9.70 3.47
CA ASP A 380 7.23 9.25 2.09
C ASP A 380 6.98 10.44 1.14
N ARG A 381 6.32 11.50 1.60
CA ARG A 381 6.17 12.75 0.82
C ARG A 381 7.49 13.46 0.63
N VAL A 382 8.36 13.52 1.65
CA VAL A 382 9.71 14.11 1.53
C VAL A 382 10.58 13.33 0.53
N LEU A 383 10.53 12.00 0.58
CA LEU A 383 11.21 11.13 -0.39
C LEU A 383 10.67 11.35 -1.80
N GLY A 384 9.34 11.36 -1.96
CA GLY A 384 8.68 11.63 -3.25
C GLY A 384 9.01 13.02 -3.81
N CYS A 385 9.11 14.05 -2.97
CA CYS A 385 9.56 15.38 -3.39
C CYS A 385 11.00 15.38 -3.92
N SER A 386 11.86 14.54 -3.35
CA SER A 386 13.26 14.38 -3.79
C SER A 386 13.37 13.76 -5.19
N THR A 387 12.39 12.94 -5.59
CA THR A 387 12.39 12.18 -6.85
C THR A 387 11.45 12.77 -7.91
N THR A 388 10.86 13.94 -7.67
CA THR A 388 9.91 14.62 -8.58
C THR A 388 10.38 14.75 -10.03
N GLY A 389 11.69 14.76 -10.30
CA GLY A 389 12.28 14.82 -11.64
C GLY A 389 12.64 13.48 -12.27
N TRP A 390 12.37 12.35 -11.61
CA TRP A 390 12.80 11.03 -12.08
C TRP A 390 11.82 10.47 -13.12
N PRO A 391 12.30 9.66 -14.10
CA PRO A 391 11.43 8.87 -14.96
C PRO A 391 10.44 8.04 -14.13
N GLY A 392 9.16 8.00 -14.52
CA GLY A 392 8.09 7.39 -13.73
C GLY A 392 7.57 8.21 -12.55
N ALA A 393 8.27 9.27 -12.13
CA ALA A 393 7.73 10.21 -11.13
C ALA A 393 6.68 11.15 -11.76
N ILE A 394 6.98 11.68 -12.95
CA ILE A 394 6.18 12.68 -13.69
C ILE A 394 5.19 12.04 -14.67
N GLU A 395 5.49 10.88 -15.24
CA GLU A 395 4.61 10.18 -16.22
C GLU A 395 3.27 9.70 -15.63
N ARG A 396 3.03 9.89 -14.33
CA ARG A 396 1.70 9.79 -13.72
C ARG A 396 0.67 10.79 -14.32
N SER A 397 1.09 11.73 -15.20
CA SER A 397 0.26 12.82 -15.74
C SER A 397 0.03 12.83 -17.27
N ASP A 398 0.07 11.70 -17.98
CA ASP A 398 -0.12 11.70 -19.45
C ASP A 398 -1.51 12.22 -19.91
N ALA A 399 -1.48 13.47 -20.40
CA ALA A 399 -1.86 13.94 -21.74
C ALA A 399 -3.23 13.61 -22.37
N GLU A 400 -4.34 13.67 -21.62
CA GLU A 400 -5.62 14.14 -22.21
C GLU A 400 -6.63 14.68 -21.17
N VAL A 401 -6.46 14.35 -19.88
CA VAL A 401 -7.33 14.83 -18.79
C VAL A 401 -6.50 15.58 -17.75
N THR A 402 -6.64 16.92 -17.73
CA THR A 402 -5.81 17.86 -16.96
C THR A 402 -6.41 18.26 -15.61
N THR A 403 -7.37 17.53 -15.06
CA THR A 403 -7.93 17.86 -13.74
C THR A 403 -7.02 17.30 -12.66
N PRO A 404 -6.27 18.14 -11.92
CA PRO A 404 -5.45 17.66 -10.83
C PRO A 404 -6.32 16.99 -9.78
N THR A 405 -5.78 16.05 -9.03
CA THR A 405 -6.49 15.33 -7.95
C THR A 405 -6.18 15.94 -6.58
N LEU A 406 -7.05 15.69 -5.58
CA LEU A 406 -6.82 16.19 -4.22
C LEU A 406 -5.44 15.76 -3.70
N LEU A 407 -5.02 14.52 -3.99
CA LEU A 407 -3.72 13.99 -3.59
C LEU A 407 -2.56 14.68 -4.32
N GLU A 408 -2.72 15.01 -5.59
CA GLU A 408 -1.72 15.79 -6.35
C GLU A 408 -1.55 17.20 -5.78
N ASP A 409 -2.66 17.88 -5.45
CA ASP A 409 -2.60 19.20 -4.81
C ASP A 409 -1.93 19.14 -3.43
N VAL A 410 -2.25 18.12 -2.64
CA VAL A 410 -1.62 17.87 -1.33
C VAL A 410 -0.13 17.57 -1.50
N ALA A 411 0.26 16.78 -2.50
CA ALA A 411 1.67 16.51 -2.81
C ALA A 411 2.42 17.79 -3.23
N ALA A 412 1.81 18.62 -4.08
CA ALA A 412 2.38 19.91 -4.47
C ALA A 412 2.51 20.87 -3.27
N ALA A 413 1.52 20.89 -2.38
CA ALA A 413 1.58 21.65 -1.13
C ALA A 413 2.70 21.14 -0.20
N ALA A 414 2.92 19.83 -0.15
CA ALA A 414 4.01 19.23 0.61
C ALA A 414 5.38 19.65 0.04
N CYS A 415 5.61 19.46 -1.26
CA CYS A 415 6.90 19.77 -1.87
C CYS A 415 7.24 21.26 -1.82
N SER A 416 6.25 22.14 -1.98
CA SER A 416 6.47 23.59 -1.80
C SER A 416 6.79 23.97 -0.35
N SER A 417 6.19 23.29 0.64
CA SER A 417 6.40 23.58 2.07
C SER A 417 7.68 22.98 2.64
N PHE A 418 8.11 21.81 2.14
CA PHE A 418 9.31 21.13 2.61
C PHE A 418 10.58 21.64 1.93
N ALA A 419 10.45 22.29 0.75
CA ALA A 419 11.57 22.84 0.00
C ALA A 419 12.70 21.83 -0.25
N VAL A 420 12.33 20.56 -0.46
CA VAL A 420 13.27 19.46 -0.73
C VAL A 420 13.82 19.64 -2.14
N GLY A 421 15.15 19.68 -2.26
CA GLY A 421 15.80 19.78 -3.57
C GLY A 421 15.60 18.49 -4.37
N ALA A 422 15.26 18.64 -5.66
CA ALA A 422 15.20 17.50 -6.56
C ALA A 422 16.59 16.85 -6.67
N THR A 423 16.65 15.53 -6.48
CA THR A 423 17.85 14.74 -6.68
C THR A 423 17.91 14.34 -8.15
N PRO A 424 19.08 14.40 -8.83
CA PRO A 424 19.21 13.83 -10.16
C PRO A 424 18.83 12.35 -10.17
N PRO A 425 18.19 11.83 -11.24
CA PRO A 425 18.00 10.40 -11.37
C PRO A 425 19.37 9.69 -11.40
N PRO A 426 19.44 8.46 -10.86
CA PRO A 426 20.69 7.70 -10.90
C PRO A 426 21.12 7.45 -12.35
N GLY A 427 22.43 7.37 -12.56
CA GLY A 427 23.00 6.98 -13.86
C GLY A 427 22.70 5.53 -14.22
N ALA A 428 23.34 5.01 -15.27
CA ALA A 428 23.26 3.60 -15.61
C ALA A 428 23.74 2.74 -14.42
N ILE A 429 22.81 1.99 -13.84
CA ILE A 429 23.09 1.10 -12.70
C ILE A 429 23.86 -0.11 -13.24
N GLY A 430 25.10 -0.27 -12.79
CA GLY A 430 25.97 -1.40 -13.17
C GLY A 430 25.74 -2.69 -12.37
N THR A 431 24.68 -2.72 -11.56
CA THR A 431 24.26 -3.86 -10.72
C THR A 431 22.96 -4.45 -11.24
N SER A 432 22.71 -5.73 -10.95
CA SER A 432 21.46 -6.38 -11.34
C SER A 432 20.29 -5.83 -10.54
N VAL A 433 19.22 -5.44 -11.23
CA VAL A 433 17.98 -4.93 -10.61
C VAL A 433 16.85 -5.93 -10.87
N PHE A 434 16.07 -6.24 -9.85
CA PHE A 434 14.85 -7.03 -9.96
C PHE A 434 13.66 -6.22 -9.50
N VAL A 435 12.68 -6.05 -10.38
CA VAL A 435 11.47 -5.27 -10.11
C VAL A 435 10.28 -6.20 -10.07
N LEU A 436 9.57 -6.19 -8.95
CA LEU A 436 8.27 -6.84 -8.79
C LEU A 436 7.19 -5.75 -8.84
N GLY A 437 6.15 -5.99 -9.63
CA GLY A 437 4.99 -5.11 -9.67
C GLY A 437 3.76 -5.84 -10.18
N ALA A 438 2.62 -5.15 -10.16
CA ALA A 438 1.38 -5.66 -10.72
C ALA A 438 1.05 -4.96 -12.06
N PRO A 439 0.32 -5.61 -12.99
CA PRO A 439 0.00 -5.02 -14.29
C PRO A 439 -0.87 -3.75 -14.16
N GLU A 440 -1.75 -3.70 -13.16
CA GLU A 440 -2.52 -2.50 -12.78
C GLU A 440 -1.63 -1.31 -12.37
N GLN A 441 -0.38 -1.56 -11.98
CA GLN A 441 0.62 -0.53 -11.67
C GLN A 441 1.58 -0.30 -12.83
N ALA A 442 1.56 -1.15 -13.87
CA ALA A 442 2.56 -1.17 -14.92
C ALA A 442 2.55 0.12 -15.76
N ALA A 443 1.38 0.74 -15.94
CA ALA A 443 1.25 2.06 -16.56
C ALA A 443 1.94 3.18 -15.75
N ALA A 444 2.22 2.96 -14.47
CA ALA A 444 2.78 3.96 -13.57
C ALA A 444 4.26 3.76 -13.21
N LEU A 445 4.79 2.53 -13.26
CA LEU A 445 6.02 2.21 -12.48
C LEU A 445 7.02 1.27 -13.15
N VAL A 446 6.59 0.41 -14.08
CA VAL A 446 7.42 -0.72 -14.54
C VAL A 446 8.29 -0.37 -15.75
N VAL A 447 7.79 0.49 -16.63
CA VAL A 447 8.49 0.89 -17.88
C VAL A 447 9.71 1.79 -17.62
N PRO A 448 9.67 2.80 -16.73
CA PRO A 448 10.76 3.78 -16.62
C PRO A 448 12.03 3.22 -15.95
N VAL A 449 11.88 2.24 -15.04
CA VAL A 449 13.04 1.57 -14.40
C VAL A 449 13.74 0.63 -15.38
N ALA A 450 12.97 -0.02 -16.27
CA ALA A 450 13.50 -0.91 -17.30
C ALA A 450 14.25 -0.14 -18.40
N ASP A 451 13.80 1.06 -18.77
CA ASP A 451 14.44 1.87 -19.83
C ASP A 451 15.74 2.56 -19.37
N GLY A 452 15.97 2.69 -18.05
CA GLY A 452 17.16 3.34 -17.47
C GLY A 452 18.28 2.40 -17.02
N THR A 453 18.06 1.08 -17.02
CA THR A 453 19.02 0.09 -16.47
C THR A 453 19.21 -1.08 -17.43
N ALA A 454 20.45 -1.34 -17.84
CA ALA A 454 20.75 -2.32 -18.89
C ALA A 454 20.48 -3.78 -18.48
N ASP A 455 20.40 -4.06 -17.17
CA ASP A 455 20.26 -5.41 -16.59
C ASP A 455 19.05 -5.53 -15.63
N ALA A 456 18.00 -4.70 -15.79
CA ALA A 456 16.78 -4.87 -15.01
C ALA A 456 15.93 -6.05 -15.49
N LEU A 457 15.52 -6.88 -14.53
CA LEU A 457 14.55 -7.93 -14.72
C LEU A 457 13.23 -7.53 -14.07
N VAL A 458 12.13 -7.64 -14.81
CA VAL A 458 10.78 -7.33 -14.33
C VAL A 458 9.98 -8.63 -14.17
N ALA A 459 9.32 -8.79 -13.03
CA ALA A 459 8.32 -9.81 -12.78
C ALA A 459 6.98 -9.17 -12.43
N VAL A 460 5.92 -9.63 -13.11
CA VAL A 460 4.57 -9.07 -12.99
C VAL A 460 3.66 -10.08 -12.29
N PHE A 461 2.98 -9.63 -11.23
CA PHE A 461 2.10 -10.42 -10.38
C PHE A 461 0.67 -9.86 -10.42
N PRO A 462 -0.21 -10.38 -11.29
CA PRO A 462 -1.56 -9.84 -11.46
C PRO A 462 -2.43 -9.98 -10.21
N GLY A 463 -3.06 -8.87 -9.78
CA GLY A 463 -3.95 -8.88 -8.61
C GLY A 463 -3.23 -8.96 -7.27
N SER A 464 -1.91 -8.75 -7.24
CA SER A 464 -1.12 -8.75 -6.01
C SER A 464 -1.16 -7.41 -5.26
N GLY A 465 -1.81 -6.38 -5.81
CA GLY A 465 -1.85 -5.05 -5.18
C GLY A 465 -0.45 -4.39 -5.12
N ALA A 466 -0.29 -3.41 -4.22
CA ALA A 466 0.87 -2.52 -4.07
C ALA A 466 2.21 -3.25 -3.94
N VAL A 467 2.25 -4.28 -3.10
CA VAL A 467 3.50 -4.93 -2.69
C VAL A 467 3.39 -6.44 -2.95
N PRO A 468 3.80 -6.90 -4.15
CA PRO A 468 3.68 -8.30 -4.54
C PRO A 468 4.25 -9.30 -3.52
N SER A 469 5.40 -9.05 -2.89
CA SER A 469 5.98 -10.04 -1.96
C SER A 469 5.16 -10.22 -0.67
N VAL A 470 4.33 -9.25 -0.30
CA VAL A 470 3.44 -9.35 0.87
C VAL A 470 2.24 -10.22 0.54
N SER A 471 1.59 -9.98 -0.60
CA SER A 471 0.35 -10.66 -0.99
C SER A 471 0.57 -12.01 -1.69
N SER A 472 1.65 -12.16 -2.47
CA SER A 472 1.93 -13.33 -3.30
C SER A 472 3.00 -14.27 -2.74
N ALA A 473 2.61 -15.54 -2.53
CA ALA A 473 3.55 -16.61 -2.24
C ALA A 473 4.54 -16.82 -3.39
N CYS A 474 4.08 -16.67 -4.63
CA CYS A 474 4.95 -16.81 -5.80
C CYS A 474 5.95 -15.66 -5.89
N ALA A 475 5.52 -14.42 -5.63
CA ALA A 475 6.44 -13.28 -5.55
C ALA A 475 7.53 -13.49 -4.49
N ARG A 476 7.21 -14.03 -3.31
CA ARG A 476 8.23 -14.39 -2.30
C ARG A 476 9.21 -15.45 -2.80
N VAL A 477 8.72 -16.45 -3.54
CA VAL A 477 9.59 -17.45 -4.18
C VAL A 477 10.47 -16.79 -5.25
N ALA A 478 9.93 -15.88 -6.05
CA ALA A 478 10.65 -15.17 -7.08
C ALA A 478 11.78 -14.29 -6.50
N VAL A 479 11.49 -13.51 -5.45
CA VAL A 479 12.50 -12.74 -4.70
C VAL A 479 13.62 -13.65 -4.22
N ARG A 480 13.30 -14.77 -3.56
CA ARG A 480 14.31 -15.70 -3.04
C ARG A 480 15.13 -16.35 -4.14
N ALA A 481 14.49 -16.77 -5.23
CA ALA A 481 15.17 -17.36 -6.38
C ALA A 481 16.16 -16.36 -6.98
N TRP A 482 15.73 -15.11 -7.21
CA TRP A 482 16.59 -14.06 -7.71
C TRP A 482 17.73 -13.72 -6.74
N LEU A 483 17.44 -13.57 -5.44
CA LEU A 483 18.46 -13.32 -4.42
C LEU A 483 19.52 -14.43 -4.37
N SER A 484 19.13 -15.69 -4.65
CA SER A 484 20.03 -16.84 -4.60
C SER A 484 21.03 -16.89 -5.77
N ASP A 485 20.56 -16.59 -6.99
CA ASP A 485 21.33 -16.48 -8.22
C ASP A 485 20.52 -15.66 -9.26
N PRO A 486 20.81 -14.36 -9.42
CA PRO A 486 20.12 -13.48 -10.36
C PRO A 486 20.13 -13.98 -11.81
N ALA A 487 21.21 -14.65 -12.23
CA ALA A 487 21.35 -15.14 -13.60
C ALA A 487 20.51 -16.40 -13.87
N SER A 488 20.13 -17.12 -12.82
CA SER A 488 19.30 -18.34 -12.92
C SER A 488 17.81 -18.06 -12.95
N TYR A 489 17.37 -16.86 -12.54
CA TYR A 489 15.95 -16.53 -12.47
C TYR A 489 15.28 -16.64 -13.84
N ARG A 490 14.10 -17.27 -13.88
CA ARG A 490 13.26 -17.40 -15.06
C ARG A 490 11.87 -16.87 -14.73
N ALA A 491 11.33 -16.00 -15.58
CA ALA A 491 9.97 -15.46 -15.41
C ALA A 491 8.89 -16.55 -15.33
N ALA A 492 9.13 -17.72 -15.95
CA ALA A 492 8.23 -18.89 -15.92
C ALA A 492 8.15 -19.61 -14.55
N LEU A 493 8.82 -19.12 -13.49
CA LEU A 493 8.65 -19.70 -12.15
C LEU A 493 7.22 -19.54 -11.61
N CYS A 494 6.43 -18.61 -12.14
CA CYS A 494 5.13 -18.19 -11.62
C CYS A 494 4.03 -18.17 -12.70
N ASP A 495 3.86 -19.26 -13.45
CA ASP A 495 2.86 -19.35 -14.54
C ASP A 495 1.38 -19.28 -14.07
N ALA A 496 1.12 -19.40 -12.76
CA ALA A 496 -0.16 -19.10 -12.11
C ALA A 496 0.12 -18.51 -10.72
N ASP A 497 -0.17 -17.23 -10.52
CA ASP A 497 0.02 -16.60 -9.22
C ASP A 497 -1.17 -16.89 -8.30
N ASP A 498 -0.92 -17.59 -7.18
CA ASP A 498 -1.93 -17.94 -6.17
C ASP A 498 -2.56 -16.72 -5.49
N ALA A 499 -1.96 -15.53 -5.61
CA ALA A 499 -2.49 -14.30 -5.03
C ALA A 499 -3.40 -13.48 -5.96
N ALA A 500 -3.67 -13.95 -7.18
CA ALA A 500 -4.61 -13.30 -8.06
C ALA A 500 -6.02 -13.38 -7.45
N VAL A 501 -6.40 -12.37 -6.67
CA VAL A 501 -7.77 -12.24 -6.16
C VAL A 501 -8.68 -12.07 -7.36
N ALA A 502 -9.60 -13.02 -7.53
CA ALA A 502 -10.55 -13.01 -8.62
C ALA A 502 -11.41 -11.75 -8.54
N VAL A 503 -11.48 -11.04 -9.67
CA VAL A 503 -12.28 -9.82 -9.78
C VAL A 503 -13.74 -10.17 -9.60
N VAL A 504 -14.42 -9.38 -8.78
CA VAL A 504 -15.81 -9.63 -8.42
C VAL A 504 -16.70 -9.21 -9.58
N ASP A 505 -17.52 -10.12 -10.09
CA ASP A 505 -18.59 -9.78 -11.02
C ASP A 505 -19.84 -9.36 -10.25
N ARG A 506 -20.58 -8.39 -10.82
CA ARG A 506 -21.85 -7.93 -10.27
C ARG A 506 -22.89 -9.05 -10.18
N ALA A 507 -22.83 -10.05 -11.07
CA ALA A 507 -23.73 -11.20 -11.07
C ALA A 507 -23.50 -12.15 -9.87
N ASP A 508 -22.30 -12.15 -9.29
CA ASP A 508 -21.92 -13.06 -8.22
C ASP A 508 -22.21 -12.51 -6.81
N VAL A 509 -22.62 -11.24 -6.71
CA VAL A 509 -22.84 -10.54 -5.45
C VAL A 509 -24.23 -9.94 -5.35
N ALA A 510 -24.88 -10.16 -4.22
CA ALA A 510 -26.01 -9.37 -3.77
C ALA A 510 -25.50 -8.32 -2.78
N ALA A 511 -25.65 -7.04 -3.14
CA ALA A 511 -25.22 -5.92 -2.30
C ALA A 511 -25.91 -5.97 -0.93
N SER A 512 -25.12 -5.84 0.14
CA SER A 512 -25.62 -5.81 1.51
C SER A 512 -24.72 -4.93 2.38
N PRO A 513 -25.03 -3.64 2.51
CA PRO A 513 -24.21 -2.68 3.25
C PRO A 513 -24.04 -3.04 4.72
N ARG A 514 -25.10 -3.54 5.36
CA ARG A 514 -25.05 -3.98 6.77
C ARG A 514 -24.19 -5.20 6.98
N TRP A 515 -24.13 -6.08 5.99
CA TRP A 515 -23.19 -7.19 6.02
C TRP A 515 -21.78 -6.66 5.89
N ALA A 516 -21.50 -5.88 4.85
CA ALA A 516 -20.18 -5.32 4.55
C ALA A 516 -19.61 -4.54 5.74
N GLU A 517 -20.38 -3.60 6.31
CA GLU A 517 -20.01 -2.78 7.47
C GLU A 517 -19.59 -3.65 8.67
N GLN A 518 -20.37 -4.68 8.99
CA GLN A 518 -20.10 -5.50 10.17
C GLN A 518 -18.96 -6.50 9.93
N THR A 519 -18.79 -6.99 8.69
CA THR A 519 -17.69 -7.91 8.34
C THR A 519 -16.36 -7.20 8.12
N SER A 520 -16.37 -5.92 7.73
CA SER A 520 -15.15 -5.12 7.56
C SER A 520 -14.66 -4.46 8.84
N SER A 521 -15.49 -4.40 9.89
CA SER A 521 -15.05 -3.82 11.16
C SER A 521 -14.01 -4.71 11.86
N ASP A 522 -12.80 -4.18 12.07
CA ASP A 522 -11.67 -4.81 12.78
C ASP A 522 -11.94 -5.21 14.25
N THR A 523 -13.17 -5.08 14.73
CA THR A 523 -13.54 -5.27 16.13
C THR A 523 -13.57 -6.73 16.59
N GLY A 524 -13.09 -7.68 15.77
CA GLY A 524 -13.08 -9.12 16.09
C GLY A 524 -14.47 -9.71 16.36
N GLY A 525 -15.53 -8.94 16.08
CA GLY A 525 -16.93 -9.26 16.36
C GLY A 525 -17.69 -9.83 15.17
N GLY A 526 -17.07 -9.95 13.98
CA GLY A 526 -17.72 -10.47 12.78
C GLY A 526 -18.32 -11.87 12.98
N TRP A 527 -17.70 -12.72 13.79
CA TRP A 527 -18.26 -14.05 14.12
C TRP A 527 -19.57 -13.98 14.92
N LEU A 528 -19.82 -12.89 15.67
CA LEU A 528 -21.06 -12.69 16.41
C LEU A 528 -22.27 -12.56 15.48
N LEU A 529 -22.07 -12.06 14.25
CA LEU A 529 -23.11 -12.07 13.21
C LEU A 529 -23.65 -13.46 12.93
N LEU A 530 -22.77 -14.47 12.99
CA LEU A 530 -23.08 -15.84 12.59
C LEU A 530 -23.63 -16.67 13.75
N VAL A 531 -23.59 -16.18 15.00
CA VAL A 531 -24.05 -16.93 16.18
C VAL A 531 -25.51 -17.36 16.06
N LEU A 532 -26.40 -16.46 15.65
CA LEU A 532 -27.82 -16.75 15.50
C LEU A 532 -28.09 -17.77 14.37
N PRO A 533 -27.57 -17.59 13.13
CA PRO A 533 -27.63 -18.61 12.08
C PRO A 533 -27.06 -19.97 12.49
N ILE A 534 -25.93 -20.00 13.21
CA ILE A 534 -25.30 -21.24 13.69
C ILE A 534 -26.21 -21.94 14.70
N LEU A 535 -26.73 -21.21 15.69
CA LEU A 535 -27.65 -21.76 16.69
C LEU A 535 -28.91 -22.34 16.03
N PHE A 536 -29.50 -21.59 15.11
CA PHE A 536 -30.63 -22.05 14.29
C PHE A 536 -30.29 -23.34 13.54
N GLY A 537 -29.13 -23.37 12.86
CA GLY A 537 -28.67 -24.52 12.10
C GLY A 537 -28.53 -25.77 12.97
N LEU A 538 -27.89 -25.66 14.15
CA LEU A 538 -27.75 -26.78 15.09
C LEU A 538 -29.12 -27.34 15.53
N VAL A 539 -30.07 -26.46 15.82
CA VAL A 539 -31.43 -26.87 16.21
C VAL A 539 -32.18 -27.52 15.04
N ALA A 540 -32.11 -26.95 13.85
CA ALA A 540 -32.77 -27.49 12.66
C ALA A 540 -32.19 -28.85 12.22
N ILE A 541 -30.87 -29.01 12.28
CA ILE A 541 -30.17 -30.27 11.99
C ILE A 541 -30.54 -31.32 13.04
N GLY A 542 -30.45 -31.00 14.33
CA GLY A 542 -30.82 -31.93 15.40
C GLY A 542 -32.29 -32.37 15.31
N TRP A 543 -33.19 -31.44 14.99
CA TRP A 543 -34.59 -31.75 14.77
C TRP A 543 -34.80 -32.61 13.51
N SER A 544 -34.06 -32.38 12.43
CA SER A 544 -34.11 -33.21 11.21
C SER A 544 -33.70 -34.66 11.50
N VAL A 545 -32.65 -34.86 12.30
CA VAL A 545 -32.20 -36.20 12.72
C VAL A 545 -33.26 -36.90 13.57
N ALA A 546 -33.84 -36.20 14.55
CA ALA A 546 -34.91 -36.74 15.38
C ALA A 546 -36.17 -37.09 14.57
N TRP A 547 -36.52 -36.25 13.60
CA TRP A 547 -37.61 -36.50 12.66
C TRP A 547 -37.36 -37.72 11.78
N GLY A 548 -36.16 -37.84 11.19
CA GLY A 548 -35.78 -38.99 10.38
C GLY A 548 -35.83 -40.30 11.16
N TYR A 549 -35.31 -40.31 12.40
CA TYR A 549 -35.40 -41.46 13.30
C TYR A 549 -36.86 -41.84 13.60
N ARG A 550 -37.73 -40.85 13.84
CA ARG A 550 -39.17 -41.10 14.05
C ARG A 550 -39.84 -41.71 12.82
N LEU A 551 -39.55 -41.22 11.61
CA LEU A 551 -40.11 -41.79 10.39
C LEU A 551 -39.65 -43.23 10.16
N ILE A 552 -38.37 -43.50 10.35
CA ILE A 552 -37.80 -44.86 10.20
C ILE A 552 -38.49 -45.81 11.20
N THR A 553 -38.63 -45.41 12.45
CA THR A 553 -39.29 -46.25 13.47
C THR A 553 -40.79 -46.45 13.19
N GLN A 554 -41.50 -45.45 12.66
CA GLN A 554 -42.90 -45.59 12.24
C GLN A 554 -43.06 -46.51 11.02
N ALA A 555 -42.16 -46.40 10.04
CA ALA A 555 -42.13 -47.27 8.87
C ALA A 555 -41.86 -48.72 9.25
N LEU A 556 -40.89 -48.97 10.14
CA LEU A 556 -40.60 -50.30 10.70
C LEU A 556 -41.81 -50.88 11.46
N ARG A 557 -42.64 -50.03 12.06
CA ARG A 557 -43.88 -50.41 12.77
C ARG A 557 -45.13 -50.42 11.88
N ARG A 558 -45.01 -50.20 10.56
CA ARG A 558 -46.12 -50.11 9.58
C ARG A 558 -47.22 -49.12 9.94
N GLN A 559 -46.87 -48.01 10.60
CA GLN A 559 -47.81 -46.93 10.92
C GLN A 559 -47.93 -45.94 9.75
N PRO A 560 -49.06 -45.22 9.61
CA PRO A 560 -49.20 -44.19 8.57
C PRO A 560 -48.17 -43.08 8.79
N VAL A 561 -47.36 -42.83 7.76
CA VAL A 561 -46.26 -41.85 7.77
C VAL A 561 -46.66 -40.47 7.22
N GLN A 562 -47.85 -40.35 6.62
CA GLN A 562 -48.31 -39.13 5.95
C GLN A 562 -48.33 -37.90 6.89
N ASP A 563 -48.85 -38.05 8.10
CA ASP A 563 -48.88 -36.96 9.10
C ASP A 563 -47.48 -36.61 9.63
N GLY A 564 -46.54 -37.57 9.57
CA GLY A 564 -45.16 -37.39 9.99
C GLY A 564 -44.30 -36.63 8.97
N LEU A 565 -44.64 -36.71 7.68
CA LEU A 565 -43.92 -36.05 6.59
C LEU A 565 -44.04 -34.52 6.67
N LEU A 566 -45.24 -34.00 6.96
CA LEU A 566 -45.48 -32.55 7.07
C LEU A 566 -44.68 -31.91 8.22
N LEU A 567 -44.45 -32.64 9.30
CA LEU A 567 -43.63 -32.18 10.44
C LEU A 567 -42.13 -32.09 10.11
N GLY A 568 -41.71 -32.65 8.98
CA GLY A 568 -40.33 -32.57 8.50
C GLY A 568 -40.02 -31.28 7.73
N ILE A 569 -41.04 -30.56 7.25
CA ILE A 569 -40.85 -29.38 6.39
C ILE A 569 -40.02 -28.31 7.10
N ALA A 570 -40.40 -27.93 8.32
CA ALA A 570 -39.66 -26.92 9.09
C ALA A 570 -38.18 -27.29 9.33
N PRO A 571 -37.85 -28.43 9.98
CA PRO A 571 -36.46 -28.76 10.28
C PRO A 571 -35.60 -29.05 9.04
N VAL A 572 -36.14 -29.74 8.03
CA VAL A 572 -35.36 -30.11 6.84
C VAL A 572 -35.01 -28.88 6.01
N PHE A 573 -35.98 -28.02 5.69
CA PHE A 573 -35.69 -26.80 4.92
C PHE A 573 -34.85 -25.80 5.73
N GLY A 574 -35.01 -25.75 7.06
CA GLY A 574 -34.15 -24.95 7.94
C GLY A 574 -32.71 -25.46 7.94
N ALA A 575 -32.49 -26.77 8.01
CA ALA A 575 -31.17 -27.38 7.91
C ALA A 575 -30.55 -27.15 6.52
N THR A 576 -31.33 -27.23 5.44
CA THR A 576 -30.87 -26.92 4.08
C THR A 576 -30.42 -25.47 3.95
N TRP A 577 -31.17 -24.51 4.50
CA TRP A 577 -30.76 -23.11 4.53
C TRP A 577 -29.45 -22.91 5.29
N ALA A 578 -29.32 -23.52 6.48
CA ALA A 578 -28.13 -23.35 7.32
C ALA A 578 -26.88 -23.99 6.69
N ILE A 579 -26.99 -25.24 6.21
CA ILE A 579 -25.88 -25.97 5.59
C ILE A 579 -25.52 -25.31 4.25
N GLY A 580 -26.52 -25.01 3.41
CA GLY A 580 -26.30 -24.34 2.12
C GLY A 580 -25.66 -22.97 2.30
N GLY A 581 -26.15 -22.17 3.24
CA GLY A 581 -25.58 -20.86 3.55
C GLY A 581 -24.15 -20.94 4.04
N ALA A 582 -23.84 -21.88 4.94
CA ALA A 582 -22.47 -22.11 5.42
C ALA A 582 -21.53 -22.54 4.28
N VAL A 583 -21.97 -23.46 3.41
CA VAL A 583 -21.18 -23.92 2.26
C VAL A 583 -20.92 -22.78 1.28
N VAL A 584 -21.93 -21.96 0.97
CA VAL A 584 -21.80 -20.82 0.08
C VAL A 584 -20.84 -19.77 0.66
N LEU A 585 -20.97 -19.43 1.95
CA LEU A 585 -20.09 -18.47 2.61
C LEU A 585 -18.65 -18.97 2.70
N VAL A 586 -18.42 -20.24 3.08
CA VAL A 586 -17.06 -20.82 3.16
C VAL A 586 -16.42 -20.88 1.78
N ARG A 587 -17.19 -21.28 0.75
CA ARG A 587 -16.69 -21.31 -0.63
C ARG A 587 -16.33 -19.90 -1.10
N ALA A 588 -17.20 -18.92 -0.88
CA ALA A 588 -16.96 -17.54 -1.27
C ALA A 588 -15.74 -16.95 -0.54
N ALA A 589 -15.60 -17.19 0.76
CA ALA A 589 -14.43 -16.75 1.53
C ALA A 589 -13.12 -17.36 1.01
N ALA A 590 -13.16 -18.61 0.50
CA ALA A 590 -12.00 -19.29 -0.04
C ALA A 590 -11.67 -18.87 -1.49
N SER A 591 -12.68 -18.59 -2.33
CA SER A 591 -12.46 -18.29 -3.76
C SER A 591 -12.42 -16.80 -4.08
N SER A 592 -13.14 -15.98 -3.30
CA SER A 592 -13.45 -14.59 -3.62
C SER A 592 -13.68 -13.78 -2.33
N PRO A 593 -12.63 -13.58 -1.50
CA PRO A 593 -12.75 -12.86 -0.23
C PRO A 593 -13.30 -11.44 -0.41
N ALA A 594 -13.08 -10.84 -1.59
CA ALA A 594 -13.58 -9.53 -1.99
C ALA A 594 -15.12 -9.39 -1.97
N ILE A 595 -15.89 -10.49 -2.06
CA ILE A 595 -17.36 -10.44 -1.95
C ILE A 595 -17.80 -9.85 -0.63
N ALA A 596 -17.08 -10.15 0.47
CA ALA A 596 -17.44 -9.68 1.81
C ALA A 596 -17.33 -8.15 1.97
N LEU A 597 -16.56 -7.47 1.11
CA LEU A 597 -16.45 -6.01 1.12
C LEU A 597 -17.67 -5.32 0.50
N VAL A 598 -18.44 -6.02 -0.34
CA VAL A 598 -19.53 -5.43 -1.12
C VAL A 598 -20.90 -5.97 -0.69
N GLY A 599 -20.95 -7.19 -0.16
CA GLY A 599 -22.18 -7.80 0.31
C GLY A 599 -22.06 -9.30 0.53
N VAL A 600 -23.06 -10.04 0.03
CA VAL A 600 -23.17 -11.48 0.20
C VAL A 600 -23.19 -12.19 -1.16
N PRO A 601 -22.73 -13.46 -1.24
CA PRO A 601 -22.86 -14.24 -2.47
C PRO A 601 -24.29 -14.23 -3.03
N ALA A 602 -24.45 -14.04 -4.33
CA ALA A 602 -25.75 -13.92 -5.00
C ALA A 602 -26.67 -15.14 -4.80
N ALA A 603 -26.11 -16.31 -4.45
CA ALA A 603 -26.87 -17.51 -4.13
C ALA A 603 -27.61 -17.45 -2.77
N LEU A 604 -27.17 -16.63 -1.81
CA LEU A 604 -27.76 -16.57 -0.46
C LEU A 604 -29.19 -16.01 -0.42
N PRO A 605 -29.53 -14.93 -1.15
CA PRO A 605 -30.93 -14.48 -1.27
C PRO A 605 -31.86 -15.61 -1.74
N TRP A 606 -31.46 -16.39 -2.75
CA TRP A 606 -32.23 -17.52 -3.24
C TRP A 606 -32.39 -18.64 -2.22
N LEU A 607 -31.35 -18.93 -1.42
CA LEU A 607 -31.44 -19.88 -0.32
C LEU A 607 -32.46 -19.45 0.73
N SER A 608 -32.74 -18.15 0.88
CA SER A 608 -33.74 -17.63 1.82
C SER A 608 -35.16 -18.12 1.52
N ILE A 609 -35.45 -18.60 0.30
CA ILE A 609 -36.70 -19.30 -0.03
C ILE A 609 -36.87 -20.56 0.82
N ALA A 610 -35.80 -21.31 1.07
CA ALA A 610 -35.84 -22.48 1.94
C ALA A 610 -36.19 -22.08 3.39
N LEU A 611 -35.66 -20.95 3.88
CA LEU A 611 -36.01 -20.43 5.20
C LEU A 611 -37.50 -20.02 5.26
N LEU A 612 -38.04 -19.41 4.22
CA LEU A 612 -39.47 -19.08 4.15
C LEU A 612 -40.36 -20.34 4.18
N VAL A 613 -40.00 -21.37 3.40
CA VAL A 613 -40.70 -22.67 3.43
C VAL A 613 -40.58 -23.32 4.81
N SER A 614 -39.42 -23.21 5.45
CA SER A 614 -39.19 -23.70 6.81
C SER A 614 -40.12 -23.01 7.82
N CYS A 615 -40.31 -21.69 7.72
CA CYS A 615 -41.25 -20.94 8.56
C CYS A 615 -42.71 -21.39 8.33
N LEU A 616 -43.13 -21.61 7.08
CA LEU A 616 -44.47 -22.14 6.78
C LEU A 616 -44.68 -23.55 7.34
N GLY A 617 -43.61 -24.35 7.40
CA GLY A 617 -43.60 -25.68 8.04
C GLY A 617 -43.91 -25.68 9.54
N LEU A 618 -43.90 -24.52 10.22
CA LEU A 618 -44.29 -24.42 11.63
C LEU A 618 -45.82 -24.46 11.85
N VAL A 619 -46.62 -24.14 10.83
CA VAL A 619 -48.09 -24.16 10.91
C VAL A 619 -48.64 -25.54 11.33
N PRO A 620 -48.28 -26.66 10.67
CA PRO A 620 -48.74 -27.99 11.10
C PRO A 620 -48.22 -28.38 12.49
N VAL A 621 -47.03 -27.88 12.90
CA VAL A 621 -46.48 -28.12 14.25
C VAL A 621 -47.36 -27.48 15.33
N TRP A 622 -47.85 -26.27 15.07
CA TRP A 622 -48.78 -25.56 15.97
C TRP A 622 -50.16 -26.22 16.00
N GLN A 623 -50.66 -26.71 14.86
CA GLN A 623 -51.94 -27.41 14.78
C GLN A 623 -51.95 -28.71 15.61
N GLY A 624 -50.80 -29.40 15.69
CA GLY A 624 -50.63 -30.63 16.49
C GLY A 624 -50.22 -30.42 17.96
N ALA A 625 -50.12 -29.19 18.45
CA ALA A 625 -49.51 -28.88 19.74
C ALA A 625 -50.42 -29.15 20.97
N HIS A 626 -49.96 -29.97 21.91
CA HIS A 626 -50.61 -30.18 23.21
C HIS A 626 -50.19 -29.11 24.24
N ARG A 627 -50.98 -28.89 25.30
CA ARG A 627 -50.74 -27.81 26.30
C ARG A 627 -49.30 -27.81 26.88
N GLY A 628 -48.72 -28.99 27.12
CA GLY A 628 -47.38 -29.12 27.69
C GLY A 628 -46.21 -28.79 26.73
N SER A 629 -46.43 -28.77 25.42
CA SER A 629 -45.39 -28.51 24.41
C SER A 629 -45.41 -27.09 23.85
N ARG A 630 -46.46 -26.30 24.14
CA ARG A 630 -46.64 -24.94 23.59
C ARG A 630 -45.49 -23.99 23.90
N LEU A 631 -44.93 -24.05 25.12
CA LEU A 631 -43.77 -23.23 25.51
C LEU A 631 -42.52 -23.54 24.67
N ARG A 632 -42.25 -24.82 24.38
CA ARG A 632 -41.11 -25.24 23.55
C ARG A 632 -41.31 -24.85 22.09
N ILE A 633 -42.52 -25.01 21.56
CA ILE A 633 -42.85 -24.63 20.17
C ILE A 633 -42.79 -23.11 20.00
N ALA A 634 -43.21 -22.34 21.02
CA ALA A 634 -43.07 -20.89 21.02
C ALA A 634 -41.59 -20.46 21.00
N ALA A 635 -40.74 -21.07 21.83
CA ALA A 635 -39.29 -20.79 21.82
C ALA A 635 -38.64 -21.12 20.45
N LEU A 636 -39.00 -22.24 19.83
CA LEU A 636 -38.55 -22.58 18.47
C LEU A 636 -39.05 -21.57 17.44
N SER A 637 -40.32 -21.18 17.53
CA SER A 637 -40.91 -20.19 16.60
C SER A 637 -40.22 -18.82 16.71
N LEU A 638 -39.81 -18.42 17.93
CA LEU A 638 -39.00 -17.22 18.15
C LEU A 638 -37.63 -17.31 17.51
N LEU A 639 -36.95 -18.46 17.62
CA LEU A 639 -35.65 -18.67 16.96
C LEU A 639 -35.77 -18.59 15.43
N TRP A 640 -36.85 -19.14 14.85
CA TRP A 640 -37.14 -19.04 13.42
C TRP A 640 -37.45 -17.60 12.99
N ALA A 641 -38.27 -16.89 13.76
CA ALA A 641 -38.59 -15.48 13.49
C ALA A 641 -37.35 -14.58 13.62
N ALA A 642 -36.50 -14.80 14.63
CA ALA A 642 -35.25 -14.07 14.80
C ALA A 642 -34.30 -14.31 13.63
N THR A 643 -34.17 -15.57 13.17
CA THR A 643 -33.32 -15.92 12.03
C THR A 643 -33.87 -15.33 10.73
N ALA A 644 -35.19 -15.35 10.52
CA ALA A 644 -35.81 -14.70 9.36
C ALA A 644 -35.60 -13.18 9.38
N GLY A 645 -35.72 -12.55 10.55
CA GLY A 645 -35.39 -11.13 10.72
C GLY A 645 -33.93 -10.84 10.43
N TRP A 646 -33.01 -11.68 10.91
CA TRP A 646 -31.59 -11.57 10.60
C TRP A 646 -31.32 -11.67 9.09
N THR A 647 -31.90 -12.66 8.41
CA THR A 647 -31.75 -12.83 6.96
C THR A 647 -32.30 -11.63 6.20
N ALA A 648 -33.45 -11.08 6.61
CA ALA A 648 -34.00 -9.87 6.01
C ALA A 648 -33.05 -8.67 6.15
N LEU A 649 -32.40 -8.52 7.32
CA LEU A 649 -31.54 -7.37 7.61
C LEU A 649 -30.13 -7.47 7.01
N PHE A 650 -29.59 -8.68 6.81
CA PHE A 650 -28.19 -8.89 6.41
C PHE A 650 -28.00 -9.59 5.06
N VAL A 651 -29.01 -10.30 4.55
CA VAL A 651 -28.92 -11.03 3.28
C VAL A 651 -29.83 -10.40 2.21
N LEU A 652 -31.01 -9.92 2.60
CA LEU A 652 -32.02 -9.40 1.68
C LEU A 652 -32.17 -7.88 1.75
N ALA A 653 -31.29 -7.14 2.43
CA ALA A 653 -31.51 -5.73 2.76
C ALA A 653 -31.77 -4.79 1.55
N TRP A 654 -31.57 -5.28 0.32
CA TRP A 654 -31.80 -4.60 -0.95
C TRP A 654 -32.58 -5.42 -1.99
N TRP A 655 -33.04 -6.65 -1.66
CA TRP A 655 -33.89 -7.51 -2.49
C TRP A 655 -35.36 -7.32 -2.14
#